data_AF-A0A6F8PQN6-F1
#
_entry.id   AF-A0A6F8PQN6-F1
#
_cell.length_a   1.000
_cell.length_b   1.000
_cell.length_c   1.000
_cell.angle_alpha   90.00
_cell.angle_beta   90.00
_cell.angle_gamma   90.00
#
_symmetry.space_group_name_H-M   'P 1'
#
loop_
_entity.id
_entity.type
_entity.pdbx_description
1 polymer ?
#
loop_
_entity_poly.entity_id
_entity_poly.type
_entity_poly.pdbx_seq_one_letter_code
_entity_poly.pdbx_strand_id
1 'polypeptide(L)'
;MNARFTKYLLGVVVLFLGVMSTAQATPKGGPAQPSAESQIIKVQLNWNHQFEFAGFYAALAQGYYKELGLEVELISWTKDHEPLDAVLSGDADFGVGYSTLVVDYIKGAPIEIVSASFQYSPMILLSHAPVLTLEDLKNKTVMHHDDMQIRALLNLAYQNRADQYAFTQKSTGDLTSFIEKKVDLYAGYATNEPFRLNKLQVPYYVTDPKNYGIQSYGNLLFTSQALAQSDPSLVKRFNEATLKGWDYALHNQSEIVDYLMAHFPVVKTREDLIAEAHDTTKYVKFGKTPIGEVSAAKLQAIAVSAKETGLITPEQLAQADLSRLLFHDTERFLNLEELAYLRAHPVIELANDNSWAPFEFTDEQGRYHGLAADYFKLFEKSLGVKFKATPNQNWDTALQRASEGDLPVLSCAVSTPKRQASLSFTRPYLSFPMVLLARNTVDYIEDYNKLNRKVIAVTRGYWSQEYLEENFPQISLLLVNSVEQGIDAVLKGEAYGYSGNLAAINYALKKQGIDGLHIIGQADKRFELAIGVHKSEPMLLSILEKALNQVTPEQEREIYNRWIQLELVNKTDLKQIFSLIWPYLLGLLGMIGLWAFYVFYQTQKSQLLTQLADEKIKGALNKAQAAEQQLNLEKQHRQAQAKFFAMITHELKTPVSMIDGALQSLSLLTPSVEPEVEKRYDRIRRAANRINDLVQRFLQQDRLEDNQFELNIRPFALKGILDNVVNYYPLQRKIQFHNALKSDLLVADPALIELALSNLIDNAHKYSLLDKVILVSLEEEVQPNAIYWLISVADFGVGLDESQVEGLFEPYQRGQNLGDIPGVGLGLYLVKKIAKLHGGEVRYQSQDRSKGSIFTLKIPQNLTMTRARK
;
A
#
# COMPACT_ATOMS: atom_id res chain seq x y z
N MET A 1 -12.08 -21.24 1.99
CA MET A 1 -12.73 -20.69 0.78
C MET A 1 -13.13 -19.21 1.01
N ASN A 2 -12.18 -18.37 1.46
CA ASN A 2 -12.45 -16.98 1.89
C ASN A 2 -11.44 -15.93 1.36
N ALA A 3 -10.60 -16.29 0.38
CA ALA A 3 -9.61 -15.38 -0.20
C ALA A 3 -9.84 -15.07 -1.70
N ARG A 4 -10.80 -15.77 -2.34
CA ARG A 4 -11.11 -15.56 -3.77
C ARG A 4 -12.24 -14.56 -3.99
N PHE A 5 -13.19 -14.43 -3.07
CA PHE A 5 -14.31 -13.50 -3.22
C PHE A 5 -13.90 -12.03 -3.01
N THR A 6 -12.96 -11.77 -2.10
CA THR A 6 -12.40 -10.43 -1.85
C THR A 6 -11.55 -9.92 -3.01
N LYS A 7 -10.92 -10.82 -3.77
CA LYS A 7 -10.14 -10.46 -4.98
C LYS A 7 -11.03 -10.09 -6.17
N TYR A 8 -12.23 -10.65 -6.28
CA TYR A 8 -13.18 -10.28 -7.34
C TYR A 8 -13.84 -8.92 -7.09
N LEU A 9 -14.12 -8.57 -5.84
CA LEU A 9 -14.68 -7.25 -5.49
C LEU A 9 -13.64 -6.13 -5.63
N LEU A 10 -12.36 -6.40 -5.33
CA LEU A 10 -11.25 -5.46 -5.53
C LEU A 10 -10.86 -5.33 -7.02
N GLY A 11 -11.05 -6.39 -7.81
CA GLY A 11 -10.79 -6.39 -9.26
C GLY A 11 -11.78 -5.57 -10.08
N VAL A 12 -13.04 -5.43 -9.63
CA VAL A 12 -14.07 -4.65 -10.34
C VAL A 12 -13.96 -3.15 -10.07
N VAL A 13 -13.39 -2.74 -8.93
CA VAL A 13 -13.14 -1.31 -8.61
C VAL A 13 -11.89 -0.78 -9.32
N VAL A 14 -10.91 -1.63 -9.63
CA VAL A 14 -9.69 -1.24 -10.36
C VAL A 14 -9.92 -1.16 -11.88
N LEU A 15 -10.97 -1.79 -12.41
CA LEU A 15 -11.29 -1.78 -13.85
C LEU A 15 -12.09 -0.56 -14.32
N PHE A 16 -12.50 0.35 -13.42
CA PHE A 16 -13.21 1.60 -13.77
C PHE A 16 -12.38 2.89 -13.63
N LEU A 17 -11.11 2.79 -13.20
CA LEU A 17 -10.20 3.95 -13.09
C LEU A 17 -8.98 3.86 -14.05
N GLY A 18 -8.99 2.92 -14.98
CA GLY A 18 -7.85 2.59 -15.84
C GLY A 18 -7.98 2.93 -17.32
N VAL A 19 -8.75 3.95 -17.70
CA VAL A 19 -8.82 4.42 -19.10
C VAL A 19 -8.80 5.95 -19.13
N MET A 20 -7.63 6.54 -18.95
CA MET A 20 -7.19 7.83 -19.51
C MET A 20 -5.73 8.07 -19.12
N SER A 21 -4.79 7.41 -19.80
CA SER A 21 -3.39 7.85 -19.84
C SER A 21 -2.64 7.12 -20.95
N THR A 22 -2.81 7.59 -22.19
CA THR A 22 -1.89 7.32 -23.31
C THR A 22 -1.98 8.44 -24.34
N ALA A 23 -1.25 9.54 -24.11
CA ALA A 23 -0.83 10.47 -25.16
C ALA A 23 0.32 11.36 -24.65
N GLN A 24 1.51 10.79 -24.45
CA GLN A 24 2.73 11.59 -24.47
C GLN A 24 3.14 11.77 -25.93
N ALA A 25 2.77 12.91 -26.51
CA ALA A 25 3.39 13.42 -27.73
C ALA A 25 4.66 14.17 -27.35
N THR A 26 5.80 13.71 -27.85
CA THR A 26 7.07 14.43 -27.79
C THR A 26 7.00 15.68 -28.68
N PRO A 27 7.26 16.89 -28.17
CA PRO A 27 7.48 18.02 -29.05
C PRO A 27 8.92 17.96 -29.58
N LYS A 28 9.02 17.86 -30.91
CA LYS A 28 10.28 18.05 -31.65
C LYS A 28 10.79 19.46 -31.40
N GLY A 29 12.05 19.57 -31.01
CA GLY A 29 12.76 20.85 -30.84
C GLY A 29 12.78 21.66 -32.13
N GLY A 30 12.32 22.91 -32.03
CA GLY A 30 12.65 23.98 -32.99
C GLY A 30 14.02 24.58 -32.65
N PRO A 31 14.73 25.15 -33.63
CA PRO A 31 16.09 25.65 -33.43
C PRO A 31 16.08 26.85 -32.47
N ALA A 32 16.98 26.79 -31.48
CA ALA A 32 17.22 27.86 -30.52
C ALA A 32 17.61 29.16 -31.25
N GLN A 33 16.94 30.26 -30.89
CA GLN A 33 17.45 31.60 -31.18
C GLN A 33 18.71 31.88 -30.35
N PRO A 34 19.61 32.76 -30.80
CA PRO A 34 20.91 33.00 -30.16
C PRO A 34 20.72 33.60 -28.77
N SER A 35 21.43 33.06 -27.79
CA SER A 35 21.43 33.47 -26.39
C SER A 35 21.87 34.93 -26.21
N ALA A 36 21.01 35.73 -25.59
CA ALA A 36 21.46 36.88 -24.82
C ALA A 36 22.37 36.40 -23.68
N GLU A 37 23.40 37.17 -23.34
CA GLU A 37 24.36 36.86 -22.27
C GLU A 37 23.62 36.50 -20.97
N SER A 38 23.86 35.29 -20.43
CA SER A 38 23.17 34.78 -19.25
C SER A 38 23.70 35.51 -18.02
N GLN A 39 22.84 36.28 -17.35
CA GLN A 39 23.14 36.89 -16.05
C GLN A 39 23.08 35.79 -14.97
N ILE A 40 24.14 35.69 -14.16
CA ILE A 40 24.19 34.79 -12.99
C ILE A 40 23.42 35.45 -11.84
N ILE A 41 22.41 34.76 -11.33
CA ILE A 41 21.57 35.17 -10.21
C ILE A 41 22.18 34.66 -8.90
N LYS A 42 22.53 35.57 -7.99
CA LYS A 42 23.17 35.24 -6.72
C LYS A 42 22.17 35.21 -5.57
N VAL A 43 22.23 34.16 -4.76
CA VAL A 43 21.33 33.97 -3.61
C VAL A 43 22.15 33.82 -2.33
N GLN A 44 22.03 34.79 -1.41
CA GLN A 44 22.69 34.73 -0.11
C GLN A 44 21.84 33.96 0.91
N LEU A 45 22.36 32.83 1.40
CA LEU A 45 21.72 32.03 2.44
C LEU A 45 21.93 32.65 3.83
N ASN A 46 20.95 32.51 4.74
CA ASN A 46 21.05 32.90 6.16
C ASN A 46 21.75 31.85 7.03
N TRP A 47 22.13 30.69 6.48
CA TRP A 47 22.85 29.67 7.22
C TRP A 47 23.74 28.80 6.31
N ASN A 48 24.51 27.91 6.92
CA ASN A 48 25.34 26.93 6.21
C ASN A 48 24.49 25.96 5.39
N HIS A 49 25.05 25.42 4.31
CA HIS A 49 24.38 24.45 3.44
C HIS A 49 23.84 23.24 4.22
N GLN A 50 22.50 23.09 4.21
CA GLN A 50 21.76 21.99 4.85
C GLN A 50 20.37 21.84 4.21
N PHE A 51 19.60 20.81 4.58
CA PHE A 51 18.33 20.49 3.90
C PHE A 51 17.25 21.57 4.06
N GLU A 52 17.40 22.49 5.00
CA GLU A 52 16.58 23.70 5.14
C GLU A 52 16.43 24.53 3.85
N PHE A 53 17.37 24.41 2.91
CA PHE A 53 17.39 25.11 1.62
C PHE A 53 17.08 24.20 0.42
N ALA A 54 16.46 23.04 0.66
CA ALA A 54 16.29 21.97 -0.34
C ALA A 54 15.58 22.41 -1.63
N GLY A 55 14.71 23.42 -1.58
CA GLY A 55 14.08 23.96 -2.78
C GLY A 55 15.07 24.47 -3.82
N PHE A 56 16.13 25.18 -3.38
CA PHE A 56 17.17 25.67 -4.29
C PHE A 56 18.00 24.53 -4.88
N TYR A 57 18.40 23.56 -4.05
CA TYR A 57 19.20 22.42 -4.51
C TYR A 57 18.43 21.56 -5.50
N ALA A 58 17.15 21.30 -5.24
CA ALA A 58 16.31 20.55 -6.16
C ALA A 58 16.08 21.29 -7.48
N ALA A 59 15.89 22.61 -7.45
CA ALA A 59 15.76 23.42 -8.66
C ALA A 59 17.07 23.43 -9.49
N LEU A 60 18.24 23.42 -8.83
CA LEU A 60 19.53 23.25 -9.50
C LEU A 60 19.70 21.83 -10.08
N ALA A 61 19.42 20.80 -9.28
CA ALA A 61 19.58 19.39 -9.66
C ALA A 61 18.69 19.00 -10.85
N GLN A 62 17.43 19.45 -10.83
CA GLN A 62 16.45 19.15 -11.88
C GLN A 62 16.51 20.12 -13.06
N GLY A 63 17.36 21.15 -13.00
CA GLY A 63 17.52 22.13 -14.07
C GLY A 63 16.36 23.11 -14.23
N TYR A 64 15.48 23.26 -13.23
CA TYR A 64 14.31 24.15 -13.30
C TYR A 64 14.69 25.62 -13.50
N TYR A 65 15.82 26.07 -12.96
CA TYR A 65 16.34 27.40 -13.27
C TYR A 65 16.76 27.53 -14.74
N LYS A 66 17.46 26.52 -15.27
CA LYS A 66 17.92 26.51 -16.67
C LYS A 66 16.76 26.46 -17.67
N GLU A 67 15.69 25.73 -17.36
CA GLU A 67 14.44 25.71 -18.14
C GLU A 67 13.84 27.11 -18.34
N LEU A 68 14.04 27.99 -17.34
CA LEU A 68 13.56 29.38 -17.34
C LEU A 68 14.63 30.40 -17.74
N GLY A 69 15.77 29.94 -18.28
CA GLY A 69 16.87 30.79 -18.72
C GLY A 69 17.66 31.45 -17.59
N LEU A 70 17.61 30.90 -16.39
CA LEU A 70 18.31 31.41 -15.21
C LEU A 70 19.53 30.54 -14.89
N GLU A 71 20.66 31.20 -14.63
CA GLU A 71 21.83 30.60 -14.00
C GLU A 71 21.88 31.08 -12.55
N VAL A 72 22.00 30.16 -11.58
CA VAL A 72 21.86 30.48 -10.15
C VAL A 72 23.08 30.03 -9.38
N GLU A 73 23.62 30.92 -8.54
CA GLU A 73 24.70 30.68 -7.60
C GLU A 73 24.20 30.84 -6.16
N LEU A 74 24.45 29.84 -5.32
CA LEU A 74 24.10 29.88 -3.89
C LEU A 74 25.34 30.24 -3.07
N ILE A 75 25.24 31.33 -2.30
CA ILE A 75 26.32 31.83 -1.47
C ILE A 75 26.05 31.40 -0.01
N SER A 76 27.02 30.71 0.58
CA SER A 76 26.99 30.31 1.98
C SER A 76 26.96 31.51 2.93
N TRP A 77 26.31 31.36 4.07
CA TRP A 77 26.39 32.34 5.15
C TRP A 77 27.81 32.44 5.71
N THR A 78 28.23 33.67 6.02
CA THR A 78 29.44 33.93 6.81
C THR A 78 29.15 35.02 7.84
N LYS A 79 29.93 35.07 8.92
CA LYS A 79 29.75 36.04 10.01
C LYS A 79 29.83 37.51 9.55
N ASP A 80 30.51 37.77 8.44
CA ASP A 80 30.74 39.11 7.89
C ASP A 80 29.80 39.46 6.73
N HIS A 81 28.94 38.53 6.29
CA HIS A 81 28.01 38.71 5.17
C HIS A 81 26.60 38.28 5.57
N GLU A 82 25.83 39.21 6.12
CA GLU A 82 24.41 39.02 6.41
C GLU A 82 23.59 39.11 5.12
N PRO A 83 22.52 38.31 4.95
CA PRO A 83 21.70 38.31 3.74
C PRO A 83 21.12 39.68 3.36
N LEU A 84 20.71 40.46 4.36
CA LEU A 84 20.14 41.79 4.12
C LEU A 84 21.16 42.74 3.51
N ASP A 85 22.37 42.78 4.07
CA ASP A 85 23.44 43.68 3.60
C ASP A 85 23.90 43.28 2.19
N ALA A 86 24.00 41.98 1.90
CA ALA A 86 24.35 41.47 0.57
C ALA A 86 23.33 41.88 -0.50
N VAL A 87 22.02 41.82 -0.19
CA VAL A 87 20.95 42.22 -1.12
C VAL A 87 20.89 43.74 -1.30
N LEU A 88 21.08 44.51 -0.23
CA LEU A 88 21.03 45.98 -0.31
C LEU A 88 22.26 46.60 -0.98
N SER A 89 23.42 45.95 -0.88
CA SER A 89 24.66 46.37 -1.57
C SER A 89 24.70 45.96 -3.04
N GLY A 90 23.88 44.98 -3.45
CA GLY A 90 23.89 44.41 -4.79
C GLY A 90 24.89 43.26 -4.98
N ASP A 91 25.51 42.77 -3.90
CA ASP A 91 26.38 41.59 -3.92
C ASP A 91 25.58 40.30 -4.17
N ALA A 92 24.30 40.29 -3.81
CA ALA A 92 23.33 39.24 -4.11
C ALA A 92 22.00 39.80 -4.65
N ASP A 93 21.36 39.08 -5.57
CA ASP A 93 20.05 39.44 -6.13
C ASP A 93 18.91 39.05 -5.19
N PHE A 94 19.08 37.92 -4.49
CA PHE A 94 18.13 37.38 -3.53
C PHE A 94 18.81 37.04 -2.21
N GLY A 95 18.03 37.09 -1.14
CA GLY A 95 18.45 36.63 0.18
C GLY A 95 17.41 35.70 0.79
N VAL A 96 17.87 34.80 1.66
CA VAL A 96 17.01 34.10 2.61
C VAL A 96 17.17 34.77 3.96
N GLY A 97 16.08 35.13 4.62
CA GLY A 97 16.12 35.77 5.92
C GLY A 97 15.01 35.30 6.87
N TYR A 98 15.14 35.70 8.13
CA TYR A 98 14.18 35.41 9.18
C TYR A 98 13.04 36.44 9.21
N SER A 99 12.07 36.24 10.11
CA SER A 99 10.96 37.18 10.31
C SER A 99 11.40 38.58 10.77
N THR A 100 12.67 38.77 11.14
CA THR A 100 13.26 40.09 11.44
C THR A 100 13.25 41.03 10.23
N LEU A 101 13.14 40.52 9.00
CA LEU A 101 12.99 41.36 7.79
C LEU A 101 11.78 42.31 7.87
N VAL A 102 10.74 41.94 8.63
CA VAL A 102 9.60 42.84 8.91
C VAL A 102 10.06 44.06 9.72
N VAL A 103 10.94 43.87 10.69
CA VAL A 103 11.54 44.96 11.48
C VAL A 103 12.43 45.82 10.60
N ASP A 104 13.26 45.20 9.76
CA ASP A 104 14.19 45.90 8.87
C ASP A 104 13.43 46.78 7.87
N TYR A 105 12.36 46.26 7.27
CA TYR A 105 11.46 47.02 6.40
C TYR A 105 10.80 48.21 7.11
N ILE A 106 10.25 48.00 8.31
CA ILE A 106 9.63 49.07 9.11
C ILE A 106 10.65 50.18 9.45
N LYS A 107 11.93 49.81 9.58
CA LYS A 107 13.04 50.74 9.80
C LYS A 107 13.58 51.39 8.51
N GLY A 108 13.01 51.06 7.35
CA GLY A 108 13.28 51.70 6.07
C GLY A 108 14.14 50.89 5.10
N ALA A 109 14.39 49.60 5.35
CA ALA A 109 15.08 48.75 4.37
C ALA A 109 14.21 48.57 3.11
N PRO A 110 14.72 48.92 1.90
CA PRO A 110 13.95 48.87 0.65
C PRO A 110 13.93 47.45 0.07
N ILE A 111 13.18 46.55 0.71
CA ILE A 111 13.08 45.13 0.35
C ILE A 111 11.64 44.69 0.09
N GLU A 112 11.49 43.57 -0.63
CA GLU A 112 10.23 42.86 -0.82
C GLU A 112 10.40 41.36 -0.55
N ILE A 113 9.47 40.77 0.18
CA ILE A 113 9.37 39.34 0.47
C ILE A 113 8.68 38.67 -0.72
N VAL A 114 9.39 37.70 -1.32
CA VAL A 114 8.95 36.96 -2.50
C VAL A 114 8.15 35.72 -2.13
N SER A 115 8.63 34.95 -1.15
CA SER A 115 7.93 33.74 -0.70
C SER A 115 8.42 33.26 0.68
N ALA A 116 7.63 32.39 1.33
CA ALA A 116 8.03 31.72 2.57
C ALA A 116 8.25 30.23 2.33
N SER A 117 9.50 29.78 2.47
CA SER A 117 9.83 28.35 2.41
C SER A 117 9.29 27.60 3.62
N PHE A 118 9.23 28.24 4.80
CA PHE A 118 8.75 27.64 6.04
C PHE A 118 7.54 28.40 6.57
N GLN A 119 6.36 27.79 6.50
CA GLN A 119 5.09 28.35 6.97
C GLN A 119 5.03 28.58 8.48
N TYR A 120 5.90 27.93 9.25
CA TYR A 120 6.19 28.28 10.64
C TYR A 120 7.70 28.17 10.88
N SER A 121 8.24 29.05 11.70
CA SER A 121 9.62 28.89 12.18
C SER A 121 9.77 27.59 12.98
N PRO A 122 10.82 26.79 12.72
CA PRO A 122 11.14 25.59 13.48
C PRO A 122 11.94 25.89 14.76
N MET A 123 12.16 27.17 15.08
CA MET A 123 12.87 27.57 16.28
C MET A 123 12.09 27.17 17.54
N ILE A 124 12.74 26.39 18.40
CA ILE A 124 12.22 25.91 19.67
C ILE A 124 13.18 26.24 20.81
N LEU A 125 12.68 26.15 22.03
CA LEU A 125 13.48 26.29 23.24
C LEU A 125 13.62 24.94 23.94
N LEU A 126 14.86 24.47 24.08
CA LEU A 126 15.22 23.23 24.75
C LEU A 126 15.53 23.49 26.22
N SER A 127 15.11 22.59 27.11
CA SER A 127 15.34 22.70 28.55
C SER A 127 15.75 21.35 29.18
N HIS A 128 16.40 21.41 30.34
CA HIS A 128 16.78 20.23 31.14
C HIS A 128 15.63 19.64 31.96
N ALA A 129 14.54 20.38 32.12
CA ALA A 129 13.35 20.01 32.88
C ALA A 129 12.07 20.46 32.14
N PRO A 130 10.92 19.81 32.37
CA PRO A 130 9.66 20.22 31.75
C PRO A 130 9.31 21.67 32.09
N VAL A 131 8.95 22.45 31.07
CA VAL A 131 8.36 23.78 31.22
C VAL A 131 6.85 23.60 31.17
N LEU A 132 6.17 23.73 32.32
CA LEU A 132 4.72 23.56 32.43
C LEU A 132 3.99 24.88 32.29
N THR A 133 4.64 25.98 32.71
CA THR A 133 4.12 27.34 32.62
C THR A 133 5.19 28.29 32.09
N LEU A 134 4.77 29.43 31.52
CA LEU A 134 5.73 30.46 31.11
C LEU A 134 6.54 31.04 32.28
N GLU A 135 6.07 30.89 33.52
CA GLU A 135 6.82 31.33 34.69
C GLU A 135 8.09 30.51 34.93
N ASP A 136 8.10 29.25 34.48
CA ASP A 136 9.27 28.35 34.62
C ASP A 136 10.48 28.84 33.79
N LEU A 137 10.24 29.76 32.85
CA LEU A 137 11.28 30.40 32.02
C LEU A 137 11.95 31.59 32.73
N LYS A 138 11.39 32.10 33.82
CA LYS A 138 11.93 33.25 34.55
C LYS A 138 13.24 32.88 35.25
N ASN A 139 14.18 33.83 35.30
CA ASN A 139 15.50 33.71 35.94
C ASN A 139 16.36 32.54 35.43
N LYS A 140 16.11 32.07 34.20
CA LYS A 140 16.91 31.04 33.53
C LYS A 140 17.94 31.65 32.59
N THR A 141 19.10 31.01 32.50
CA THR A 141 20.12 31.35 31.49
C THR A 141 19.70 30.80 30.12
N VAL A 142 19.58 31.69 29.13
CA VAL A 142 19.10 31.34 27.78
C VAL A 142 20.18 31.59 26.75
N MET A 143 20.49 30.57 25.94
CA MET A 143 21.39 30.71 24.80
C MET A 143 20.59 30.80 23.50
N HIS A 144 20.68 31.92 22.77
CA HIS A 144 20.01 32.10 21.47
C HIS A 144 20.76 33.10 20.57
N HIS A 145 20.45 33.14 19.27
CA HIS A 145 21.07 34.06 18.31
C HIS A 145 20.22 35.34 18.12
N ASP A 146 19.85 35.99 19.22
CA ASP A 146 18.94 37.17 19.17
C ASP A 146 17.61 36.95 18.44
N ASP A 147 17.22 35.69 18.26
CA ASP A 147 16.01 35.27 17.56
C ASP A 147 14.74 35.94 18.12
N MET A 148 13.96 36.55 17.23
CA MET A 148 12.78 37.33 17.58
C MET A 148 11.66 36.47 18.19
N GLN A 149 11.52 35.21 17.75
CA GLN A 149 10.49 34.30 18.26
C GLN A 149 10.80 33.89 19.71
N ILE A 150 12.07 33.62 20.00
CA ILE A 150 12.53 33.37 21.37
C ILE A 150 12.39 34.62 22.24
N ARG A 151 12.76 35.81 21.73
CA ARG A 151 12.54 37.08 22.44
C ARG A 151 11.07 37.31 22.76
N ALA A 152 10.15 37.00 21.83
CA ALA A 152 8.72 37.12 22.06
C ALA A 152 8.23 36.15 23.15
N LEU A 153 8.71 34.91 23.15
CA LEU A 153 8.38 33.92 24.18
C LEU A 153 8.86 34.36 25.57
N LEU A 154 10.10 34.84 25.66
CA LEU A 154 10.65 35.38 26.90
C LEU A 154 9.87 36.63 27.35
N ASN A 155 9.54 37.53 26.43
CA ASN A 155 8.76 38.72 26.77
C ASN A 155 7.38 38.37 27.36
N LEU A 156 6.69 37.37 26.79
CA LEU A 156 5.44 36.84 27.37
C LEU A 156 5.65 36.26 28.77
N ALA A 157 6.75 35.51 28.98
CA ALA A 157 7.09 34.95 30.30
C ALA A 157 7.29 36.03 31.36
N TYR A 158 7.85 37.19 30.99
CA TYR A 158 8.06 38.34 31.89
C TYR A 158 6.91 39.36 31.87
N GLN A 159 5.72 38.98 31.38
CA GLN A 159 4.53 39.86 31.35
C GLN A 159 4.80 41.18 30.61
N ASN A 160 5.49 41.11 29.46
CA ASN A 160 5.87 42.24 28.60
C ASN A 160 6.82 43.26 29.25
N ARG A 161 7.67 42.81 30.18
CA ARG A 161 8.77 43.60 30.77
C ARG A 161 10.11 43.17 30.19
N ALA A 162 10.38 43.61 28.97
CA ALA A 162 11.57 43.24 28.21
C ALA A 162 12.90 43.65 28.88
N ASP A 163 12.87 44.59 29.81
CA ASP A 163 14.00 45.06 30.63
C ASP A 163 14.48 44.03 31.67
N GLN A 164 13.73 42.94 31.89
CA GLN A 164 13.93 42.05 33.05
C GLN A 164 14.54 40.68 32.72
N TYR A 165 14.70 40.28 31.45
CA TYR A 165 15.38 39.03 31.10
C TYR A 165 16.90 39.22 30.98
N ALA A 166 17.61 39.20 32.12
CA ALA A 166 19.02 39.60 32.24
C ALA A 166 20.07 38.54 31.81
N PHE A 167 19.67 37.34 31.37
CA PHE A 167 20.59 36.20 31.20
C PHE A 167 20.53 35.59 29.80
N THR A 168 20.81 36.38 28.76
CA THR A 168 20.97 35.86 27.40
C THR A 168 22.44 35.77 27.01
N GLN A 169 22.85 34.61 26.51
CA GLN A 169 24.16 34.41 25.89
C GLN A 169 23.98 34.23 24.39
N LYS A 170 24.83 34.89 23.59
CA LYS A 170 24.81 34.71 22.14
C LYS A 170 25.23 33.27 21.81
N SER A 171 24.39 32.56 21.07
CA SER A 171 24.67 31.17 20.69
C SER A 171 25.93 31.07 19.83
N THR A 172 26.77 30.07 20.14
CA THR A 172 27.92 29.67 19.32
C THR A 172 27.54 28.70 18.20
N GLY A 173 26.26 28.30 18.11
CA GLY A 173 25.78 27.28 17.16
C GLY A 173 26.12 25.84 17.56
N ASP A 174 26.73 25.63 18.72
CA ASP A 174 27.13 24.34 19.25
C ASP A 174 26.32 23.97 20.51
N LEU A 175 25.92 22.70 20.61
CA LEU A 175 25.14 22.16 21.71
C LEU A 175 25.95 21.92 22.99
N THR A 176 27.28 21.98 22.94
CA THR A 176 28.16 21.66 24.08
C THR A 176 27.75 22.38 25.36
N SER A 177 27.46 23.68 25.30
CA SER A 177 27.02 24.45 26.48
C SER A 177 25.70 23.94 27.09
N PHE A 178 24.78 23.44 26.26
CA PHE A 178 23.54 22.83 26.73
C PHE A 178 23.81 21.45 27.34
N ILE A 179 24.58 20.59 26.65
CA ILE A 179 24.91 19.23 27.10
C ILE A 179 25.66 19.25 28.44
N GLU A 180 26.61 20.17 28.59
CA GLU A 180 27.38 20.37 29.82
C GLU A 180 26.60 21.13 30.91
N LYS A 181 25.34 21.49 30.66
CA LYS A 181 24.45 22.22 31.58
C LYS A 181 25.01 23.58 32.01
N LYS A 182 25.79 24.24 31.15
CA LYS A 182 26.27 25.62 31.35
C LYS A 182 25.17 26.66 31.11
N VAL A 183 24.11 26.27 30.39
CA VAL A 183 22.89 27.05 30.21
C VAL A 183 21.66 26.23 30.55
N ASP A 184 20.64 26.89 31.10
CA ASP A 184 19.36 26.27 31.45
C ASP A 184 18.50 25.98 30.21
N LEU A 185 18.53 26.92 29.26
CA LEU A 185 17.68 26.93 28.08
C LEU A 185 18.52 27.18 26.81
N TYR A 186 18.24 26.43 25.75
CA TYR A 186 18.95 26.55 24.47
C TYR A 186 17.97 26.68 23.32
N ALA A 187 18.07 27.76 22.55
CA ALA A 187 17.28 27.93 21.33
C ALA A 187 17.94 27.18 20.18
N GLY A 188 17.16 26.34 19.51
CA GLY A 188 17.64 25.57 18.38
C GLY A 188 16.50 25.14 17.47
N TYR A 189 16.84 24.58 16.31
CA TYR A 189 15.84 24.13 15.35
C TYR A 189 15.30 22.74 15.71
N ALA A 190 13.98 22.62 15.73
CA ALA A 190 13.28 21.37 15.97
C ALA A 190 13.59 20.28 14.93
N THR A 191 14.01 20.68 13.73
CA THR A 191 14.43 19.78 12.66
C THR A 191 15.82 19.17 12.88
N ASN A 192 16.60 19.69 13.84
CA ASN A 192 18.02 19.36 13.99
C ASN A 192 18.37 18.89 15.41
N GLU A 193 18.15 19.74 16.41
CA GLU A 193 18.72 19.54 17.74
C GLU A 193 18.10 18.34 18.50
N PRO A 194 16.78 18.08 18.43
CA PRO A 194 16.18 16.88 19.01
C PRO A 194 16.86 15.58 18.54
N PHE A 195 17.12 15.45 17.24
CA PHE A 195 17.77 14.25 16.68
C PHE A 195 19.20 14.09 17.21
N ARG A 196 19.99 15.18 17.23
CA ARG A 196 21.37 15.18 17.74
C ARG A 196 21.43 14.80 19.23
N LEU A 197 20.54 15.35 20.06
CA LEU A 197 20.47 15.05 21.48
C LEU A 197 20.03 13.60 21.75
N ASN A 198 19.08 13.08 20.96
CA ASN A 198 18.69 11.67 21.02
C ASN A 198 19.85 10.72 20.69
N LYS A 199 20.65 11.05 19.66
CA LYS A 199 21.86 10.30 19.28
C LYS A 199 22.91 10.29 20.40
N LEU A 200 23.03 11.39 21.13
CA LEU A 200 23.92 11.54 22.29
C LEU A 200 23.31 11.04 23.60
N GLN A 201 22.05 10.57 23.59
CA GLN A 201 21.29 10.13 24.77
C GLN A 201 21.19 11.21 25.87
N VAL A 202 21.15 12.47 25.47
CA VAL A 202 20.98 13.61 26.39
C VAL A 202 19.49 13.89 26.53
N PRO A 203 18.89 13.79 27.74
CA PRO A 203 17.48 14.09 27.93
C PRO A 203 17.22 15.60 27.77
N TYR A 204 16.11 15.93 27.13
CA TYR A 204 15.68 17.32 26.92
C TYR A 204 14.15 17.41 26.92
N TYR A 205 13.65 18.61 27.11
CA TYR A 205 12.25 18.97 26.92
C TYR A 205 12.16 20.11 25.91
N VAL A 206 11.03 20.18 25.19
CA VAL A 206 10.81 21.15 24.12
C VAL A 206 9.68 22.09 24.51
N THR A 207 9.96 23.39 24.44
CA THR A 207 8.97 24.46 24.46
C THR A 207 8.89 25.07 23.07
N ASP A 208 7.76 24.87 22.39
CA ASP A 208 7.51 25.46 21.08
C ASP A 208 6.80 26.82 21.25
N PRO A 209 7.42 27.95 20.86
CA PRO A 209 6.80 29.27 20.93
C PRO A 209 5.45 29.35 20.18
N LYS A 210 5.24 28.54 19.15
CA LYS A 210 3.99 28.48 18.39
C LYS A 210 2.78 28.13 19.28
N ASN A 211 2.98 27.30 20.30
CA ASN A 211 1.92 26.89 21.23
C ASN A 211 1.43 28.05 22.11
N TYR A 212 2.17 29.16 22.15
CA TYR A 212 1.84 30.38 22.90
C TYR A 212 1.35 31.51 21.97
N GLY A 213 0.97 31.18 20.73
CA GLY A 213 0.40 32.12 19.78
C GLY A 213 1.41 32.97 19.01
N ILE A 214 2.71 32.75 19.20
CA ILE A 214 3.77 33.51 18.51
C ILE A 214 3.81 33.10 17.04
N GLN A 215 3.53 34.05 16.15
CA GLN A 215 3.54 33.85 14.71
C GLN A 215 4.90 34.26 14.14
N SER A 216 5.57 33.34 13.44
CA SER A 216 6.83 33.63 12.73
C SER A 216 6.99 32.70 11.52
N TYR A 217 7.69 33.18 10.50
CA TYR A 217 8.24 32.41 9.39
C TYR A 217 9.69 32.02 9.69
N GLY A 218 10.10 30.82 9.24
CA GLY A 218 11.48 30.36 9.35
C GLY A 218 12.36 30.98 8.27
N ASN A 219 12.07 30.67 7.00
CA ASN A 219 12.82 31.16 5.86
C ASN A 219 11.94 31.94 4.91
N LEU A 220 12.22 33.24 4.81
CA LEU A 220 11.63 34.17 3.86
C LEU A 220 12.64 34.41 2.74
N LEU A 221 12.25 34.08 1.51
CA LEU A 221 12.96 34.54 0.32
C LEU A 221 12.58 36.00 0.09
N PHE A 222 13.56 36.87 -0.09
CA PHE A 222 13.36 38.29 -0.35
C PHE A 222 14.34 38.81 -1.41
N THR A 223 14.02 39.98 -1.95
CA THR A 223 14.88 40.73 -2.88
C THR A 223 14.81 42.23 -2.58
N SER A 224 15.64 43.03 -3.26
CA SER A 224 15.56 44.49 -3.17
C SER A 224 14.33 45.00 -3.92
N GLN A 225 13.74 46.09 -3.43
CA GLN A 225 12.68 46.82 -4.15
C GLN A 225 13.16 47.27 -5.54
N ALA A 226 14.46 47.56 -5.68
CA ALA A 226 15.04 47.94 -6.97
C ALA A 226 14.91 46.80 -8.00
N LEU A 227 15.31 45.57 -7.64
CA LEU A 227 15.19 44.42 -8.54
C LEU A 227 13.74 44.03 -8.80
N ALA A 228 12.91 44.00 -7.75
CA ALA A 228 11.48 43.74 -7.86
C ALA A 228 10.77 44.70 -8.84
N GLN A 229 11.21 45.96 -8.88
CA GLN A 229 10.65 46.97 -9.78
C GLN A 229 11.27 46.96 -11.17
N SER A 230 12.57 46.70 -11.30
CA SER A 230 13.27 46.74 -12.59
C SER A 230 13.03 45.49 -13.44
N ASP A 231 12.95 44.31 -12.81
CA ASP A 231 12.68 43.05 -13.48
C ASP A 231 11.78 42.12 -12.62
N PRO A 232 10.49 42.45 -12.47
CA PRO A 232 9.54 41.60 -11.77
C PRO A 232 9.40 40.21 -12.40
N SER A 233 9.67 40.10 -13.70
CA SER A 233 9.59 38.85 -14.45
C SER A 233 10.69 37.87 -14.03
N LEU A 234 11.91 38.36 -13.79
CA LEU A 234 13.01 37.57 -13.21
C LEU A 234 12.66 37.08 -11.81
N VAL A 235 12.15 37.95 -10.95
CA VAL A 235 11.72 37.57 -9.59
C VAL A 235 10.67 36.47 -9.62
N LYS A 236 9.68 36.59 -10.53
CA LYS A 236 8.67 35.56 -10.75
C LYS A 236 9.28 34.23 -11.20
N ARG A 237 10.04 34.21 -12.30
CA ARG A 237 10.65 32.97 -12.83
C ARG A 237 11.55 32.30 -11.80
N PHE A 238 12.33 33.08 -11.06
CA PHE A 238 13.20 32.57 -10.00
C PHE A 238 12.38 31.91 -8.88
N ASN A 239 11.31 32.58 -8.42
CA ASN A 239 10.43 32.02 -7.39
C ASN A 239 9.70 30.76 -7.89
N GLU A 240 9.17 30.76 -9.11
CA GLU A 240 8.49 29.61 -9.72
C GLU A 240 9.40 28.37 -9.77
N ALA A 241 10.64 28.51 -10.26
CA ALA A 241 11.62 27.42 -10.25
C ALA A 241 11.96 26.95 -8.83
N THR A 242 12.10 27.88 -7.88
CA THR A 242 12.40 27.55 -6.47
C THR A 242 11.27 26.78 -5.80
N LEU A 243 10.01 27.17 -6.02
CA LEU A 243 8.83 26.49 -5.48
C LEU A 243 8.63 25.11 -6.12
N LYS A 244 8.88 24.98 -7.43
CA LYS A 244 8.92 23.68 -8.13
C LYS A 244 10.01 22.78 -7.55
N GLY A 245 11.16 23.35 -7.21
CA GLY A 245 12.24 22.67 -6.49
C GLY A 245 11.80 22.18 -5.11
N TRP A 246 11.11 23.01 -4.33
CA TRP A 246 10.58 22.61 -3.02
C TRP A 246 9.59 21.44 -3.13
N ASP A 247 8.65 21.50 -4.06
CA ASP A 247 7.70 20.40 -4.28
C ASP A 247 8.44 19.09 -4.62
N TYR A 248 9.45 19.16 -5.48
CA TYR A 248 10.29 18.01 -5.81
C TYR A 248 11.07 17.48 -4.59
N ALA A 249 11.71 18.36 -3.83
CA ALA A 249 12.54 17.99 -2.68
C ALA A 249 11.76 17.25 -1.59
N LEU A 250 10.49 17.63 -1.36
CA LEU A 250 9.65 16.98 -0.36
C LEU A 250 9.30 15.53 -0.73
N HIS A 251 9.23 15.20 -2.02
CA HIS A 251 8.95 13.84 -2.50
C HIS A 251 10.23 13.02 -2.75
N ASN A 252 11.38 13.68 -2.90
CA ASN A 252 12.66 13.06 -3.27
C ASN A 252 13.79 13.40 -2.29
N GLN A 253 13.50 13.35 -0.99
CA GLN A 253 14.39 13.84 0.07
C GLN A 253 15.80 13.22 0.03
N SER A 254 15.91 11.90 -0.14
CA SER A 254 17.21 11.21 -0.17
C SER A 254 18.08 11.65 -1.35
N GLU A 255 17.47 11.81 -2.52
CA GLU A 255 18.18 12.26 -3.72
C GLU A 255 18.73 13.68 -3.53
N ILE A 256 17.93 14.58 -2.95
CA ILE A 256 18.36 15.95 -2.71
C ILE A 256 19.42 16.04 -1.62
N VAL A 257 19.37 15.20 -0.59
CA VAL A 257 20.47 15.08 0.40
C VAL A 257 21.76 14.64 -0.29
N ASP A 258 21.69 13.63 -1.16
CA ASP A 258 22.87 13.13 -1.88
C ASP A 258 23.44 14.19 -2.84
N TYR A 259 22.57 14.91 -3.55
CA TYR A 259 22.96 16.04 -4.39
C TYR A 259 23.63 17.15 -3.58
N LEU A 260 23.02 17.56 -2.47
CA LEU A 260 23.53 18.58 -1.56
C LEU A 260 24.94 18.24 -1.07
N MET A 261 25.15 17.00 -0.59
CA MET A 261 26.46 16.55 -0.10
C MET A 261 27.53 16.46 -1.20
N ALA A 262 27.12 16.17 -2.44
CA ALA A 262 28.05 16.03 -3.56
C ALA A 262 28.52 17.38 -4.13
N HIS A 263 27.71 18.44 -4.01
CA HIS A 263 27.94 19.72 -4.69
C HIS A 263 28.28 20.89 -3.76
N PHE A 264 28.04 20.76 -2.44
CA PHE A 264 28.23 21.84 -1.48
C PHE A 264 29.02 21.39 -0.24
N PRO A 265 29.72 22.31 0.44
CA PRO A 265 30.44 22.00 1.67
C PRO A 265 29.44 21.83 2.83
N VAL A 266 29.16 20.58 3.19
CA VAL A 266 28.23 20.23 4.27
C VAL A 266 28.97 19.61 5.44
N VAL A 267 28.77 20.17 6.64
CA VAL A 267 29.40 19.68 7.89
C VAL A 267 28.65 18.47 8.48
N LYS A 268 27.34 18.37 8.23
CA LYS A 268 26.48 17.31 8.77
C LYS A 268 26.69 15.97 8.08
N THR A 269 26.46 14.88 8.81
CA THR A 269 26.44 13.55 8.19
C THR A 269 25.20 13.36 7.34
N ARG A 270 25.24 12.42 6.38
CA ARG A 270 24.07 12.05 5.57
C ARG A 270 22.88 11.66 6.43
N GLU A 271 23.12 10.93 7.53
CA GLU A 271 22.07 10.52 8.48
C GLU A 271 21.38 11.74 9.11
N ASP A 272 22.16 12.73 9.57
CA ASP A 272 21.63 13.96 10.18
C ASP A 272 20.79 14.75 9.17
N LEU A 273 21.23 14.84 7.90
CA LEU A 273 20.49 15.53 6.83
C LEU A 273 19.19 14.83 6.44
N ILE A 274 19.16 13.49 6.46
CA ILE A 274 17.93 12.73 6.21
C ILE A 274 16.92 12.92 7.34
N ALA A 275 17.38 12.92 8.60
CA ALA A 275 16.54 13.21 9.75
C ALA A 275 15.97 14.64 9.67
N GLU A 276 16.83 15.62 9.34
CA GLU A 276 16.42 17.01 9.08
C GLU A 276 15.37 17.09 7.98
N ALA A 277 15.60 16.42 6.84
CA ALA A 277 14.69 16.41 5.71
C ALA A 277 13.29 15.90 6.08
N HIS A 278 13.22 14.83 6.86
CA HIS A 278 11.95 14.27 7.33
C HIS A 278 11.16 15.29 8.16
N ASP A 279 11.83 15.98 9.10
CA ASP A 279 11.17 16.93 9.99
C ASP A 279 10.86 18.28 9.33
N THR A 280 11.66 18.72 8.36
CA THR A 280 11.43 19.94 7.58
C THR A 280 10.06 19.95 6.89
N THR A 281 9.56 18.80 6.43
CA THR A 281 8.23 18.70 5.77
C THR A 281 7.10 19.29 6.61
N LYS A 282 7.16 19.18 7.95
CA LYS A 282 6.15 19.69 8.88
C LYS A 282 6.04 21.21 8.89
N TYR A 283 7.12 21.89 8.51
CA TYR A 283 7.24 23.35 8.53
C TYR A 283 7.05 23.96 7.14
N VAL A 284 7.42 23.25 6.08
CA VAL A 284 7.21 23.68 4.69
C VAL A 284 5.75 23.52 4.28
N LYS A 285 5.13 22.36 4.56
CA LYS A 285 3.73 22.07 4.22
C LYS A 285 2.86 22.10 5.47
N PHE A 286 2.13 23.19 5.67
CA PHE A 286 1.24 23.36 6.82
C PHE A 286 -0.24 23.42 6.42
N GLY A 287 -1.00 22.39 6.79
CA GLY A 287 -2.44 22.33 6.52
C GLY A 287 -2.75 22.37 5.01
N LYS A 288 -3.57 23.35 4.60
CA LYS A 288 -3.95 23.58 3.20
C LYS A 288 -3.21 24.76 2.56
N THR A 289 -2.30 25.42 3.28
CA THR A 289 -1.56 26.58 2.78
C THR A 289 -0.54 26.15 1.72
N PRO A 290 -0.61 26.66 0.48
CA PRO A 290 0.41 26.49 -0.55
C PRO A 290 1.84 26.77 -0.05
N ILE A 291 2.80 26.03 -0.60
CA ILE A 291 4.23 26.30 -0.39
C ILE A 291 4.55 27.68 -0.96
N GLY A 292 5.35 28.47 -0.23
CA GLY A 292 5.73 29.81 -0.66
C GLY A 292 4.76 30.92 -0.26
N GLU A 293 3.53 30.61 0.18
CA GLU A 293 2.55 31.65 0.52
C GLU A 293 3.00 32.50 1.72
N VAL A 294 2.82 33.82 1.61
CA VAL A 294 3.05 34.78 2.69
C VAL A 294 1.75 35.53 2.97
N SER A 295 1.31 35.52 4.22
CA SER A 295 0.04 36.12 4.63
C SER A 295 0.29 37.53 5.20
N ALA A 296 -0.39 38.53 4.66
CA ALA A 296 -0.37 39.90 5.18
C ALA A 296 -0.80 39.96 6.66
N ALA A 297 -1.81 39.18 7.06
CA ALA A 297 -2.25 39.11 8.45
C ALA A 297 -1.15 38.55 9.37
N LYS A 298 -0.36 37.59 8.88
CA LYS A 298 0.76 37.02 9.64
C LYS A 298 1.94 37.99 9.73
N LEU A 299 2.25 38.73 8.66
CA LEU A 299 3.24 39.81 8.72
C LEU A 299 2.83 40.90 9.72
N GLN A 300 1.54 41.25 9.76
CA GLN A 300 1.02 42.17 10.78
C GLN A 300 1.19 41.63 12.19
N ALA A 301 0.89 40.34 12.43
CA ALA A 301 1.10 39.71 13.72
C ALA A 301 2.58 39.71 14.14
N ILE A 302 3.48 39.44 13.20
CA ILE A 302 4.94 39.54 13.40
C ILE A 302 5.34 40.97 13.80
N ALA A 303 4.84 41.98 13.10
CA ALA A 303 5.12 43.38 13.41
C ALA A 303 4.61 43.79 14.80
N VAL A 304 3.44 43.27 15.21
CA VAL A 304 2.92 43.47 16.57
C VAL A 304 3.83 42.83 17.62
N SER A 305 4.30 41.59 17.39
CA SER A 305 5.26 40.94 18.30
C SER A 305 6.61 41.68 18.34
N ALA A 306 7.06 42.25 17.23
CA ALA A 306 8.27 43.09 17.20
C ALA A 306 8.11 44.36 18.06
N LYS A 307 6.93 44.99 18.03
CA LYS A 307 6.62 46.13 18.90
C LYS A 307 6.61 45.72 20.38
N GLU A 308 5.98 44.59 20.71
CA GLU A 308 5.89 44.09 22.09
C GLU A 308 7.26 43.73 22.67
N THR A 309 8.19 43.27 21.83
CA THR A 309 9.58 42.94 22.20
C THR A 309 10.52 44.16 22.17
N GLY A 310 10.01 45.36 21.84
CA GLY A 310 10.79 46.60 21.81
C GLY A 310 11.72 46.74 20.59
N LEU A 311 11.57 45.90 19.55
CA LEU A 311 12.38 45.98 18.33
C LEU A 311 11.97 47.14 17.42
N ILE A 312 10.71 47.58 17.53
CA ILE A 312 10.13 48.76 16.87
C ILE A 312 9.24 49.54 17.83
N THR A 313 9.05 50.83 17.55
CA THR A 313 8.14 51.71 18.30
C THR A 313 6.69 51.60 17.80
N PRO A 314 5.69 51.95 18.63
CA PRO A 314 4.30 52.06 18.18
C PRO A 314 4.12 53.01 16.99
N GLU A 315 4.86 54.11 16.97
CA GLU A 315 4.84 55.11 15.89
C GLU A 315 5.36 54.52 14.57
N GLN A 316 6.46 53.78 14.62
CA GLN A 316 7.01 53.08 13.45
C GLN A 316 6.01 52.05 12.90
N LEU A 317 5.34 51.29 13.76
CA LEU A 317 4.30 50.34 13.32
C LEU A 317 3.10 51.05 12.67
N ALA A 318 2.66 52.18 13.23
CA ALA A 318 1.51 52.92 12.71
C ALA A 318 1.76 53.55 11.33
N GLN A 319 3.03 53.86 11.01
CA GLN A 319 3.44 54.46 9.74
C GLN A 319 3.78 53.42 8.66
N ALA A 320 3.98 52.15 9.05
CA ALA A 320 4.41 51.10 8.13
C ALA A 320 3.24 50.58 7.27
N ASP A 321 3.42 50.61 5.96
CA ASP A 321 2.55 49.91 5.01
C ASP A 321 3.14 48.52 4.69
N LEU A 322 2.73 47.51 5.44
CA LEU A 322 3.19 46.13 5.25
C LEU A 322 2.70 45.49 3.95
N SER A 323 1.73 46.08 3.25
CA SER A 323 1.26 45.54 1.96
C SER A 323 2.33 45.65 0.88
N ARG A 324 3.22 46.66 1.00
CA ARG A 324 4.37 46.89 0.11
C ARG A 324 5.62 46.10 0.48
N LEU A 325 5.62 45.41 1.62
CA LEU A 325 6.67 44.46 1.94
C LEU A 325 6.51 43.16 1.16
N LEU A 326 5.32 42.85 0.64
CA LEU A 326 5.11 41.67 -0.18
C LEU A 326 5.40 41.98 -1.64
N PHE A 327 6.21 41.14 -2.27
CA PHE A 327 6.29 41.10 -3.72
C PHE A 327 4.95 40.63 -4.25
N HIS A 328 4.30 41.47 -5.04
CA HIS A 328 3.13 41.08 -5.79
C HIS A 328 3.58 40.78 -7.22
N ASP A 329 3.19 39.60 -7.72
CA ASP A 329 3.32 39.23 -9.15
C ASP A 329 2.48 40.15 -10.06
N THR A 330 1.66 41.00 -9.44
CA THR A 330 1.20 42.18 -10.12
C THR A 330 2.42 43.11 -10.19
N GLU A 331 2.94 43.25 -11.41
CA GLU A 331 3.40 44.55 -11.89
C GLU A 331 2.67 45.66 -11.10
N ARG A 332 3.27 46.84 -10.92
CA ARG A 332 2.37 48.00 -10.94
C ARG A 332 1.57 47.84 -12.22
N PHE A 333 0.34 47.32 -12.11
CA PHE A 333 -0.33 46.77 -13.29
C PHE A 333 -0.51 47.92 -14.29
N LEU A 334 -0.59 49.13 -13.73
CA LEU A 334 -0.42 50.38 -14.43
C LEU A 334 1.05 50.82 -14.56
N ASN A 335 1.46 51.08 -15.79
CA ASN A 335 2.72 51.75 -16.10
C ASN A 335 2.65 53.26 -15.75
N LEU A 336 3.76 53.99 -15.91
CA LEU A 336 3.83 55.41 -15.56
C LEU A 336 2.90 56.30 -16.42
N GLU A 337 2.68 55.97 -17.68
CA GLU A 337 1.80 56.71 -18.59
C GLU A 337 0.33 56.53 -18.18
N GLU A 338 -0.06 55.32 -17.81
CA GLU A 338 -1.40 54.97 -17.31
C GLU A 338 -1.69 55.67 -15.98
N LEU A 339 -0.71 55.72 -15.07
CA LEU A 339 -0.83 56.48 -13.82
C LEU A 339 -0.94 57.99 -14.06
N ALA A 340 -0.19 58.54 -15.02
CA ALA A 340 -0.30 59.95 -15.40
C ALA A 340 -1.67 60.25 -16.02
N TYR A 341 -2.18 59.35 -16.86
CA TYR A 341 -3.52 59.43 -17.44
C TYR A 341 -4.60 59.53 -16.36
N LEU A 342 -4.55 58.65 -15.34
CA LEU A 342 -5.52 58.66 -14.24
C LEU A 342 -5.44 59.93 -13.36
N ARG A 343 -4.24 60.47 -13.16
CA ARG A 343 -4.08 61.76 -12.45
C ARG A 343 -4.68 62.93 -13.22
N ALA A 344 -4.60 62.90 -14.55
CA ALA A 344 -5.24 63.89 -15.41
C ALA A 344 -6.76 63.73 -15.49
N HIS A 345 -7.27 62.51 -15.29
CA HIS A 345 -8.69 62.15 -15.38
C HIS A 345 -9.21 61.56 -14.05
N PRO A 346 -9.30 62.38 -12.98
CA PRO A 346 -9.74 61.89 -11.66
C PRO A 346 -11.21 61.45 -11.63
N VAL A 347 -12.00 61.87 -12.63
CA VAL A 347 -13.40 61.47 -12.83
C VAL A 347 -13.58 61.03 -14.27
N ILE A 348 -14.12 59.82 -14.47
CA ILE A 348 -14.40 59.23 -15.78
C ILE A 348 -15.91 59.03 -15.88
N GLU A 349 -16.53 59.64 -16.87
CA GLU A 349 -17.99 59.54 -17.07
C GLU A 349 -18.35 58.27 -17.84
N LEU A 350 -19.42 57.62 -17.40
CA LEU A 350 -19.95 56.39 -17.99
C LEU A 350 -21.19 56.68 -18.82
N ALA A 351 -21.26 56.09 -20.01
CA ALA A 351 -22.50 55.80 -20.70
C ALA A 351 -23.06 54.48 -20.15
N ASN A 352 -24.22 54.55 -19.49
CA ASN A 352 -24.87 53.42 -18.83
C ASN A 352 -26.37 53.40 -19.15
N ASP A 353 -26.98 52.22 -19.20
CA ASP A 353 -28.43 52.10 -19.23
C ASP A 353 -28.99 52.23 -17.81
N ASN A 354 -29.85 53.22 -17.55
CA ASN A 354 -30.42 53.43 -16.22
C ASN A 354 -31.60 52.49 -15.91
N SER A 355 -32.05 51.67 -16.87
CA SER A 355 -33.24 50.81 -16.74
C SER A 355 -32.96 49.31 -16.90
N TRP A 356 -31.70 48.86 -16.82
CA TRP A 356 -31.32 47.49 -17.12
C TRP A 356 -30.93 46.66 -15.87
N ALA A 357 -31.86 46.56 -14.92
CA ALA A 357 -31.66 45.73 -13.74
C ALA A 357 -31.60 44.22 -14.09
N PRO A 358 -30.74 43.42 -13.42
CA PRO A 358 -29.87 43.78 -12.31
C PRO A 358 -28.47 44.25 -12.73
N PHE A 359 -28.19 44.41 -14.03
CA PHE A 359 -26.85 44.74 -14.54
C PHE A 359 -26.44 46.16 -14.21
N GLU A 360 -27.29 47.11 -14.57
CA GLU A 360 -27.11 48.51 -14.28
C GLU A 360 -28.44 49.24 -14.30
N PHE A 361 -28.69 50.03 -13.27
CA PHE A 361 -29.89 50.84 -13.15
C PHE A 361 -29.68 51.96 -12.14
N THR A 362 -30.64 52.86 -12.06
CA THR A 362 -30.63 53.95 -11.08
C THR A 362 -31.84 53.84 -10.17
N ASP A 363 -31.63 54.00 -8.87
CA ASP A 363 -32.73 54.01 -7.89
C ASP A 363 -33.48 55.35 -7.90
N GLU A 364 -34.59 55.43 -7.16
CA GLU A 364 -35.40 56.65 -7.03
C GLU A 364 -34.62 57.87 -6.47
N GLN A 365 -33.44 57.61 -5.86
CA GLN A 365 -32.56 58.64 -5.30
C GLN A 365 -31.45 59.06 -6.27
N GLY A 366 -31.45 58.54 -7.50
CA GLY A 366 -30.45 58.87 -8.51
C GLY A 366 -29.12 58.13 -8.35
N ARG A 367 -29.04 57.09 -7.52
CA ARG A 367 -27.81 56.33 -7.28
C ARG A 367 -27.66 55.17 -8.26
N TYR A 368 -26.45 54.99 -8.77
CA TYR A 368 -26.09 53.92 -9.70
C TYR A 368 -25.92 52.58 -8.98
N HIS A 369 -26.65 51.56 -9.42
CA HIS A 369 -26.69 50.23 -8.84
C HIS A 369 -26.64 49.14 -9.91
N GLY A 370 -26.25 47.94 -9.52
CA GLY A 370 -26.24 46.75 -10.36
C GLY A 370 -24.91 46.01 -10.35
N LEU A 371 -24.84 44.88 -11.06
CA LEU A 371 -23.59 44.12 -11.20
C LEU A 371 -22.47 44.99 -11.78
N ALA A 372 -22.73 45.72 -12.87
CA ALA A 372 -21.73 46.58 -13.50
C ALA A 372 -21.27 47.69 -12.53
N ALA A 373 -22.20 48.31 -11.79
CA ALA A 373 -21.89 49.34 -10.81
C ALA A 373 -20.94 48.83 -9.70
N ASP A 374 -21.13 47.60 -9.23
CA ASP A 374 -20.25 47.00 -8.22
C ASP A 374 -18.84 46.72 -8.77
N TYR A 375 -18.71 46.32 -10.04
CA TYR A 375 -17.41 46.21 -10.71
C TYR A 375 -16.70 47.57 -10.81
N PHE A 376 -17.40 48.61 -11.27
CA PHE A 376 -16.82 49.96 -11.34
C PHE A 376 -16.40 50.48 -9.96
N LYS A 377 -17.11 50.11 -8.88
CA LYS A 377 -16.71 50.43 -7.51
C LYS A 377 -15.41 49.73 -7.08
N LEU A 378 -15.17 48.51 -7.55
CA LEU A 378 -13.87 47.84 -7.37
C LEU A 378 -12.77 48.58 -8.14
N PHE A 379 -13.06 49.01 -9.37
CA PHE A 379 -12.12 49.78 -10.18
C PHE A 379 -11.78 51.13 -9.54
N GLU A 380 -12.75 51.84 -8.94
CA GLU A 380 -12.45 53.07 -8.19
C GLU A 380 -11.43 52.83 -7.08
N LYS A 381 -11.54 51.70 -6.37
CA LYS A 381 -10.65 51.34 -5.27
C LYS A 381 -9.24 50.99 -5.77
N SER A 382 -9.12 50.28 -6.89
CA SER A 382 -7.82 49.87 -7.44
C SER A 382 -7.12 50.97 -8.25
N LEU A 383 -7.88 51.84 -8.91
CA LEU A 383 -7.35 52.89 -9.80
C LEU A 383 -7.22 54.26 -9.12
N GLY A 384 -7.93 54.50 -8.02
CA GLY A 384 -7.89 55.79 -7.31
C GLY A 384 -8.62 56.93 -8.03
N VAL A 385 -9.53 56.61 -8.95
CA VAL A 385 -10.39 57.56 -9.68
C VAL A 385 -11.87 57.34 -9.33
N LYS A 386 -12.74 58.23 -9.80
CA LYS A 386 -14.20 58.10 -9.68
C LYS A 386 -14.85 57.82 -11.02
N PHE A 387 -15.76 56.85 -11.03
CA PHE A 387 -16.60 56.57 -12.19
C PHE A 387 -17.99 57.17 -11.97
N LYS A 388 -18.37 58.09 -12.84
CA LYS A 388 -19.62 58.83 -12.71
C LYS A 388 -20.62 58.35 -13.75
N ALA A 389 -21.63 57.60 -13.29
CA ALA A 389 -22.77 57.22 -14.10
C ALA A 389 -23.57 58.45 -14.54
N THR A 390 -24.06 58.43 -15.78
CA THR A 390 -24.93 59.47 -16.31
C THR A 390 -26.39 59.16 -15.96
N PRO A 391 -27.14 60.10 -15.37
CA PRO A 391 -28.55 59.89 -15.01
C PRO A 391 -29.47 59.98 -16.24
N ASN A 392 -30.65 59.34 -16.14
CA ASN A 392 -31.78 59.45 -17.08
C ASN A 392 -31.45 59.10 -18.55
N GLN A 393 -30.52 58.17 -18.78
CA GLN A 393 -30.21 57.61 -20.08
C GLN A 393 -30.91 56.26 -20.30
N ASN A 394 -31.37 56.05 -21.54
CA ASN A 394 -31.74 54.73 -22.03
C ASN A 394 -30.59 54.15 -22.86
N TRP A 395 -30.66 52.85 -23.16
CA TRP A 395 -29.67 52.15 -23.95
C TRP A 395 -29.26 52.85 -25.26
N ASP A 396 -30.23 53.24 -26.08
CA ASP A 396 -29.96 53.83 -27.40
C ASP A 396 -29.14 55.12 -27.26
N THR A 397 -29.48 55.98 -26.27
CA THR A 397 -28.75 57.22 -25.99
C THR A 397 -27.36 56.93 -25.43
N ALA A 398 -27.22 55.95 -24.54
CA ALA A 398 -25.94 55.56 -23.96
C ALA A 398 -24.98 55.03 -25.05
N LEU A 399 -25.46 54.13 -25.91
CA LEU A 399 -24.68 53.58 -27.01
C LEU A 399 -24.28 54.66 -28.03
N GLN A 400 -25.20 55.58 -28.35
CA GLN A 400 -24.92 56.69 -29.26
C GLN A 400 -23.79 57.58 -28.71
N ARG A 401 -23.93 58.08 -27.48
CA ARG A 401 -22.93 58.96 -26.86
C ARG A 401 -21.58 58.30 -26.66
N ALA A 402 -21.55 56.99 -26.36
CA ALA A 402 -20.31 56.24 -26.34
C ALA A 402 -19.67 56.12 -27.73
N SER A 403 -20.49 55.88 -28.76
CA SER A 403 -20.02 55.72 -30.14
C SER A 403 -19.51 57.03 -30.76
N GLU A 404 -20.07 58.17 -30.35
CA GLU A 404 -19.66 59.51 -30.79
C GLU A 404 -18.45 60.05 -30.00
N GLY A 405 -18.07 59.39 -28.89
CA GLY A 405 -16.96 59.80 -28.03
C GLY A 405 -17.33 60.85 -26.97
N ASP A 406 -18.60 61.27 -26.90
CA ASP A 406 -19.13 62.18 -25.88
C ASP A 406 -18.96 61.63 -24.46
N LEU A 407 -19.07 60.30 -24.32
CA LEU A 407 -18.79 59.57 -23.09
C LEU A 407 -17.77 58.47 -23.39
N PRO A 408 -16.60 58.47 -22.74
CA PRO A 408 -15.48 57.63 -23.17
C PRO A 408 -15.69 56.14 -22.90
N VAL A 409 -16.60 55.77 -21.99
CA VAL A 409 -16.80 54.40 -21.51
C VAL A 409 -18.28 54.01 -21.57
N LEU A 410 -18.59 52.97 -22.34
CA LEU A 410 -19.85 52.22 -22.27
C LEU A 410 -19.70 51.12 -21.21
N SER A 411 -20.46 51.24 -20.13
CA SER A 411 -20.29 50.43 -18.92
C SER A 411 -20.45 48.92 -19.15
N CYS A 412 -21.47 48.49 -19.88
CA CYS A 412 -21.87 47.08 -19.96
C CYS A 412 -22.55 46.76 -21.30
N ALA A 413 -21.86 46.04 -22.20
CA ALA A 413 -22.38 45.75 -23.54
C ALA A 413 -21.79 44.48 -24.16
N VAL A 414 -22.57 43.77 -24.97
CA VAL A 414 -22.01 42.72 -25.84
C VAL A 414 -21.22 43.36 -26.97
N SER A 415 -20.02 42.85 -27.24
CA SER A 415 -19.20 43.26 -28.39
C SER A 415 -19.78 42.70 -29.68
N THR A 416 -20.19 43.56 -30.60
CA THR A 416 -20.73 43.17 -31.92
C THR A 416 -19.93 43.84 -33.03
N PRO A 417 -19.85 43.26 -34.24
CA PRO A 417 -19.12 43.88 -35.36
C PRO A 417 -19.56 45.33 -35.63
N LYS A 418 -20.86 45.62 -35.48
CA LYS A 418 -21.41 46.97 -35.63
C LYS A 418 -20.86 47.95 -34.58
N ARG A 419 -20.76 47.53 -33.32
CA ARG A 419 -20.29 48.36 -32.21
C ARG A 419 -18.77 48.52 -32.21
N GLN A 420 -18.05 47.50 -32.69
CA GLN A 420 -16.60 47.53 -32.87
C GLN A 420 -16.14 48.54 -33.94
N ALA A 421 -17.06 49.14 -34.70
CA ALA A 421 -16.73 50.22 -35.63
C ALA A 421 -16.17 51.45 -34.89
N SER A 422 -16.81 51.88 -33.79
CA SER A 422 -16.47 53.06 -32.98
C SER A 422 -15.84 52.75 -31.63
N LEU A 423 -16.10 51.55 -31.08
CA LEU A 423 -15.65 51.14 -29.74
C LEU A 423 -14.60 50.02 -29.80
N SER A 424 -13.70 50.01 -28.83
CA SER A 424 -12.86 48.87 -28.46
C SER A 424 -13.44 48.24 -27.18
N PHE A 425 -13.35 46.93 -27.04
CA PHE A 425 -13.95 46.22 -25.90
C PHE A 425 -12.91 45.53 -25.05
N THR A 426 -13.14 45.50 -23.74
CA THR A 426 -12.40 44.64 -22.82
C THR A 426 -12.75 43.17 -23.03
N ARG A 427 -12.07 42.26 -22.34
CA ARG A 427 -12.61 40.91 -22.15
C ARG A 427 -14.00 40.98 -21.48
N PRO A 428 -14.92 40.05 -21.79
CA PRO A 428 -16.17 39.92 -21.06
C PRO A 428 -15.92 39.70 -19.57
N TYR A 429 -16.72 40.36 -18.73
CA TYR A 429 -16.66 40.24 -17.27
C TYR A 429 -17.97 39.73 -16.66
N LEU A 430 -19.01 39.58 -17.48
CA LEU A 430 -20.29 38.99 -17.09
C LEU A 430 -20.80 38.12 -18.25
N SER A 431 -21.17 36.87 -17.96
CA SER A 431 -21.63 35.92 -18.98
C SER A 431 -22.96 35.28 -18.57
N PHE A 432 -24.03 35.52 -19.34
CA PHE A 432 -25.37 35.02 -19.02
C PHE A 432 -26.06 34.34 -20.20
N PRO A 433 -26.85 33.28 -19.99
CA PRO A 433 -27.61 32.65 -21.06
C PRO A 433 -28.62 33.62 -21.69
N MET A 434 -28.76 33.54 -23.02
CA MET A 434 -29.93 34.07 -23.72
C MET A 434 -31.04 33.02 -23.67
N VAL A 435 -32.21 33.43 -23.20
CA VAL A 435 -33.35 32.53 -22.97
C VAL A 435 -34.61 33.08 -23.62
N LEU A 436 -35.56 32.19 -23.86
CA LEU A 436 -36.89 32.48 -24.34
C LEU A 436 -37.89 32.28 -23.21
N LEU A 437 -38.54 33.36 -22.80
CA LEU A 437 -39.64 33.37 -21.85
C LEU A 437 -40.97 33.26 -22.59
N ALA A 438 -41.87 32.39 -22.14
CA ALA A 438 -43.23 32.32 -22.66
C ALA A 438 -44.22 31.92 -21.57
N ARG A 439 -45.51 31.83 -21.93
CA ARG A 439 -46.59 31.38 -21.03
C ARG A 439 -46.41 29.91 -20.64
N ASN A 440 -46.87 29.54 -19.44
CA ASN A 440 -46.81 28.17 -18.89
C ASN A 440 -47.49 27.08 -19.72
N THR A 441 -48.26 27.46 -20.72
CA THR A 441 -48.95 26.55 -21.65
C THR A 441 -48.11 26.19 -22.87
N VAL A 442 -46.90 26.73 -23.01
CA VAL A 442 -46.02 26.48 -24.15
C VAL A 442 -44.95 25.45 -23.77
N ASP A 443 -44.79 24.43 -24.60
CA ASP A 443 -43.77 23.40 -24.41
C ASP A 443 -42.34 23.94 -24.63
N TYR A 444 -41.36 23.23 -24.06
CA TYR A 444 -39.95 23.55 -24.23
C TYR A 444 -39.49 23.44 -25.70
N ILE A 445 -38.68 24.40 -26.12
CA ILE A 445 -38.14 24.60 -27.47
C ILE A 445 -36.62 24.47 -27.39
N GLU A 446 -36.14 23.32 -27.87
CA GLU A 446 -34.71 23.02 -27.96
C GLU A 446 -33.99 23.83 -29.05
N ASP A 447 -34.69 24.24 -30.11
CA ASP A 447 -34.09 24.91 -31.27
C ASP A 447 -34.91 26.16 -31.66
N TYR A 448 -34.23 27.31 -31.71
CA TYR A 448 -34.81 28.59 -32.09
C TYR A 448 -35.34 28.60 -33.54
N ASN A 449 -34.91 27.69 -34.42
CA ASN A 449 -35.53 27.51 -35.74
C ASN A 449 -37.01 27.13 -35.67
N LYS A 450 -37.48 26.54 -34.57
CA LYS A 450 -38.91 26.24 -34.36
C LYS A 450 -39.75 27.50 -34.11
N LEU A 451 -39.11 28.66 -33.93
CA LEU A 451 -39.75 29.96 -33.75
C LEU A 451 -40.04 30.67 -35.08
N ASN A 452 -39.73 30.05 -36.22
CA ASN A 452 -40.00 30.63 -37.53
C ASN A 452 -41.47 31.06 -37.66
N ARG A 453 -41.68 32.30 -38.13
CA ARG A 453 -42.98 32.97 -38.27
C ARG A 453 -43.72 33.27 -36.96
N LYS A 454 -43.09 33.05 -35.80
CA LYS A 454 -43.60 33.51 -34.50
C LYS A 454 -43.16 34.95 -34.26
N VAL A 455 -43.97 35.69 -33.52
CA VAL A 455 -43.64 37.04 -33.05
C VAL A 455 -42.86 36.90 -31.74
N ILE A 456 -41.59 37.29 -31.73
CA ILE A 456 -40.73 37.25 -30.55
C ILE A 456 -40.40 38.68 -30.12
N ALA A 457 -40.74 39.00 -28.87
CA ALA A 457 -40.39 40.29 -28.30
C ALA A 457 -38.90 40.34 -27.94
N VAL A 458 -38.22 41.43 -28.28
CA VAL A 458 -36.83 41.71 -27.91
C VAL A 458 -36.66 43.19 -27.61
N THR A 459 -35.75 43.52 -26.69
CA THR A 459 -35.44 44.91 -26.39
C THR A 459 -34.73 45.56 -27.57
N ARG A 460 -35.22 46.73 -27.98
CA ARG A 460 -34.65 47.54 -29.06
C ARG A 460 -33.18 47.85 -28.78
N GLY A 461 -32.34 47.67 -29.79
CA GLY A 461 -30.91 48.00 -29.75
C GLY A 461 -30.05 47.01 -28.97
N TYR A 462 -30.64 46.04 -28.26
CA TYR A 462 -29.88 45.02 -27.54
C TYR A 462 -29.31 43.98 -28.50
N TRP A 463 -28.27 43.28 -28.05
CA TRP A 463 -27.66 42.22 -28.85
C TRP A 463 -28.63 41.08 -29.21
N SER A 464 -29.68 40.83 -28.41
CA SER A 464 -30.71 39.86 -28.78
C SER A 464 -31.46 40.23 -30.06
N GLN A 465 -31.65 41.53 -30.34
CA GLN A 465 -32.19 41.98 -31.62
C GLN A 465 -31.21 41.66 -32.75
N GLU A 466 -29.97 42.13 -32.65
CA GLU A 466 -28.92 41.92 -33.67
C GLU A 466 -28.75 40.42 -33.98
N TYR A 467 -28.66 39.58 -32.93
CA TYR A 467 -28.48 38.14 -33.05
C TYR A 467 -29.64 37.45 -33.77
N LEU A 468 -30.89 37.76 -33.41
CA LEU A 468 -32.05 37.13 -34.05
C LEU A 468 -32.27 37.60 -35.48
N GLU A 469 -32.03 38.88 -35.78
CA GLU A 469 -32.10 39.42 -37.15
C GLU A 469 -31.09 38.75 -38.08
N GLU A 470 -29.86 38.54 -37.60
CA GLU A 470 -28.78 37.93 -38.39
C GLU A 470 -28.93 36.42 -38.57
N ASN A 471 -29.31 35.70 -37.51
CA ASN A 471 -29.27 34.23 -37.49
C ASN A 471 -30.63 33.58 -37.76
N PHE A 472 -31.73 34.29 -37.51
CA PHE A 472 -33.08 33.76 -37.64
C PHE A 472 -34.02 34.76 -38.35
N PRO A 473 -33.75 35.14 -39.62
CA PRO A 473 -34.48 36.19 -40.34
C PRO A 473 -35.96 35.85 -40.61
N GLN A 474 -36.39 34.62 -40.35
CA GLN A 474 -37.78 34.17 -40.47
C GLN A 474 -38.59 34.39 -39.18
N ILE A 475 -37.96 34.86 -38.09
CA ILE A 475 -38.63 35.25 -36.86
C ILE A 475 -39.10 36.70 -36.99
N SER A 476 -40.37 36.97 -36.66
CA SER A 476 -40.88 38.34 -36.62
C SER A 476 -40.55 38.97 -35.28
N LEU A 477 -39.80 40.06 -35.25
CA LEU A 477 -39.41 40.71 -33.99
C LEU A 477 -40.40 41.82 -33.59
N LEU A 478 -40.84 41.79 -32.34
CA LEU A 478 -41.56 42.89 -31.69
C LEU A 478 -40.57 43.68 -30.83
N LEU A 479 -40.20 44.88 -31.28
CA LEU A 479 -39.23 45.72 -30.57
C LEU A 479 -39.89 46.45 -29.40
N VAL A 480 -39.41 46.18 -28.18
CA VAL A 480 -39.86 46.82 -26.92
C VAL A 480 -38.76 47.69 -26.32
N ASN A 481 -39.10 48.62 -25.42
CA ASN A 481 -38.10 49.56 -24.86
C ASN A 481 -37.52 49.10 -23.52
N SER A 482 -38.06 48.04 -22.90
CA SER A 482 -37.52 47.47 -21.67
C SER A 482 -37.87 45.98 -21.54
N VAL A 483 -37.22 45.30 -20.59
CA VAL A 483 -37.50 43.88 -20.29
C VAL A 483 -38.95 43.71 -19.82
N GLU A 484 -39.42 44.62 -18.97
CA GLU A 484 -40.79 44.65 -18.45
C GLU A 484 -41.83 44.78 -19.57
N GLN A 485 -41.60 45.66 -20.55
CA GLN A 485 -42.49 45.78 -21.71
C GLN A 485 -42.52 44.50 -22.55
N GLY A 486 -41.39 43.79 -22.63
CA GLY A 486 -41.29 42.49 -23.31
C GLY A 486 -42.10 41.41 -22.59
N ILE A 487 -42.01 41.35 -21.26
CA ILE A 487 -42.80 40.45 -20.43
C ILE A 487 -44.30 40.75 -20.57
N ASP A 488 -44.69 42.02 -20.53
CA ASP A 488 -46.08 42.45 -20.72
C ASP A 488 -46.63 42.04 -22.10
N ALA A 489 -45.85 42.19 -23.17
CA ALA A 489 -46.24 41.77 -24.51
C ALA A 489 -46.52 40.27 -24.59
N VAL A 490 -45.75 39.44 -23.85
CA VAL A 490 -46.00 38.00 -23.74
C VAL A 490 -47.25 37.72 -22.93
N LEU A 491 -47.49 38.42 -21.81
CA LEU A 491 -48.71 38.23 -21.01
C LEU A 491 -49.97 38.60 -21.79
N LYS A 492 -49.94 39.69 -22.56
CA LYS A 492 -51.06 40.17 -23.39
C LYS A 492 -51.30 39.34 -24.65
N GLY A 493 -50.39 38.43 -24.99
CA GLY A 493 -50.48 37.62 -26.21
C GLY A 493 -50.07 38.35 -27.49
N GLU A 494 -49.48 39.55 -27.37
CA GLU A 494 -48.93 40.33 -28.48
C GLU A 494 -47.66 39.67 -29.04
N ALA A 495 -46.90 38.98 -28.18
CA ALA A 495 -45.77 38.15 -28.56
C ALA A 495 -45.98 36.68 -28.14
N TYR A 496 -45.40 35.77 -28.93
CA TYR A 496 -45.32 34.35 -28.60
C TYR A 496 -44.39 34.10 -27.41
N GLY A 497 -43.27 34.81 -27.37
CA GLY A 497 -42.32 34.79 -26.26
C GLY A 497 -41.41 36.01 -26.30
N TYR A 498 -40.65 36.22 -25.22
CA TYR A 498 -39.66 37.29 -25.07
C TYR A 498 -38.27 36.66 -25.01
N SER A 499 -37.35 37.12 -25.85
CA SER A 499 -35.99 36.59 -25.88
C SER A 499 -34.98 37.61 -25.37
N GLY A 500 -34.23 37.23 -24.34
CA GLY A 500 -33.32 38.14 -23.67
C GLY A 500 -32.43 37.48 -22.62
N ASN A 501 -31.81 38.29 -21.78
CA ASN A 501 -30.89 37.84 -20.75
C ASN A 501 -31.65 37.20 -19.57
N LEU A 502 -31.27 35.98 -19.19
CA LEU A 502 -31.91 35.22 -18.11
C LEU A 502 -31.95 35.97 -16.77
N ALA A 503 -30.87 36.66 -16.39
CA ALA A 503 -30.81 37.36 -15.12
C ALA A 503 -31.75 38.57 -15.09
N ALA A 504 -31.83 39.32 -16.18
CA ALA A 504 -32.75 40.46 -16.28
C ALA A 504 -34.21 39.99 -16.27
N ILE A 505 -34.52 38.90 -16.97
CA ILE A 505 -35.86 38.28 -16.96
C ILE A 505 -36.24 37.85 -15.53
N ASN A 506 -35.38 37.06 -14.87
CA ASN A 506 -35.67 36.57 -13.52
C ASN A 506 -35.82 37.72 -12.52
N TYR A 507 -34.98 38.75 -12.61
CA TYR A 507 -35.09 39.93 -11.76
C TYR A 507 -36.42 40.65 -11.96
N ALA A 508 -36.83 40.89 -13.21
CA ALA A 508 -38.09 41.55 -13.53
C ALA A 508 -39.32 40.74 -13.07
N LEU A 509 -39.34 39.43 -13.31
CA LEU A 509 -40.40 38.53 -12.84
C LEU A 509 -40.54 38.56 -11.31
N LYS A 510 -39.42 38.47 -10.58
CA LYS A 510 -39.40 38.50 -9.12
C LYS A 510 -39.85 39.85 -8.57
N LYS A 511 -39.37 40.95 -9.15
CA LYS A 511 -39.71 42.31 -8.73
C LYS A 511 -41.21 42.60 -8.89
N GLN A 512 -41.83 42.11 -9.97
CA GLN A 512 -43.24 42.34 -10.27
C GLN A 512 -44.17 41.26 -9.70
N GLY A 513 -43.64 40.17 -9.13
CA GLY A 513 -44.44 39.06 -8.61
C GLY A 513 -45.25 38.36 -9.71
N ILE A 514 -44.69 38.25 -10.92
CA ILE A 514 -45.38 37.68 -12.07
C ILE A 514 -45.29 36.15 -12.04
N ASP A 515 -46.46 35.52 -11.92
CA ASP A 515 -46.66 34.08 -12.10
C ASP A 515 -47.24 33.78 -13.50
N GLY A 516 -47.09 32.54 -13.96
CA GLY A 516 -47.69 32.09 -15.23
C GLY A 516 -46.79 32.16 -16.47
N LEU A 517 -45.54 32.60 -16.30
CA LEU A 517 -44.48 32.55 -17.32
C LEU A 517 -43.34 31.63 -16.87
N HIS A 518 -42.66 31.01 -17.84
CA HIS A 518 -41.44 30.24 -17.58
C HIS A 518 -40.50 30.27 -18.78
N ILE A 519 -39.25 29.88 -18.53
CA ILE A 519 -38.24 29.74 -19.57
C ILE A 519 -38.53 28.47 -20.37
N ILE A 520 -38.86 28.65 -21.65
CA ILE A 520 -39.20 27.58 -22.60
C ILE A 520 -38.06 27.27 -23.57
N GLY A 521 -36.91 27.92 -23.47
CA GLY A 521 -35.79 27.63 -24.37
C GLY A 521 -34.57 28.46 -24.04
N GLN A 522 -33.40 27.95 -24.42
CA GLN A 522 -32.12 28.62 -24.25
C GLN A 522 -31.39 28.60 -25.59
N ALA A 523 -30.85 29.74 -26.01
CA ALA A 523 -30.03 29.80 -27.21
C ALA A 523 -28.62 29.25 -26.94
N ASP A 524 -27.93 28.79 -27.99
CA ASP A 524 -26.54 28.32 -27.90
C ASP A 524 -25.53 29.44 -27.64
N LYS A 525 -25.98 30.69 -27.68
CA LYS A 525 -25.16 31.88 -27.44
C LYS A 525 -25.51 32.53 -26.11
N ARG A 526 -24.52 33.20 -25.53
CA ARG A 526 -24.58 33.87 -24.23
C ARG A 526 -24.35 35.37 -24.42
N PHE A 527 -24.95 36.16 -23.54
CA PHE A 527 -24.61 37.56 -23.36
C PHE A 527 -23.23 37.64 -22.69
N GLU A 528 -22.19 37.78 -23.51
CA GLU A 528 -20.83 38.06 -23.08
C GLU A 528 -20.66 39.58 -22.96
N LEU A 529 -20.93 40.10 -21.76
CA LEU A 529 -20.94 41.54 -21.48
C LEU A 529 -19.54 42.01 -21.12
N ALA A 530 -19.10 43.04 -21.83
CA ALA A 530 -17.80 43.68 -21.72
C ALA A 530 -17.95 45.20 -21.57
N ILE A 531 -16.86 45.88 -21.23
CA ILE A 531 -16.80 47.33 -21.18
C ILE A 531 -16.39 47.82 -22.57
N GLY A 532 -17.15 48.75 -23.14
CA GLY A 532 -16.80 49.43 -24.38
C GLY A 532 -16.06 50.73 -24.08
N VAL A 533 -14.98 51.01 -24.80
CA VAL A 533 -14.21 52.25 -24.69
C VAL A 533 -14.10 52.86 -26.08
N HIS A 534 -14.31 54.16 -26.19
CA HIS A 534 -14.19 54.82 -27.49
C HIS A 534 -12.79 54.64 -28.08
N LYS A 535 -12.67 54.41 -29.39
CA LYS A 535 -11.39 54.09 -30.03
C LYS A 535 -10.31 55.16 -29.90
N SER A 536 -10.69 56.41 -29.60
CA SER A 536 -9.72 57.48 -29.32
C SER A 536 -9.03 57.34 -27.96
N GLU A 537 -9.50 56.44 -27.08
CA GLU A 537 -9.01 56.27 -25.71
C GLU A 537 -8.36 54.89 -25.47
N PRO A 538 -7.32 54.49 -26.24
CA PRO A 538 -6.69 53.18 -26.09
C PRO A 538 -5.98 53.02 -24.73
N MET A 539 -5.54 54.12 -24.13
CA MET A 539 -4.94 54.12 -22.80
C MET A 539 -5.96 53.72 -21.73
N LEU A 540 -7.17 54.29 -21.79
CA LEU A 540 -8.25 53.95 -20.87
C LEU A 540 -8.70 52.50 -21.01
N LEU A 541 -8.74 51.98 -22.24
CA LEU A 541 -8.99 50.56 -22.49
C LEU A 541 -7.93 49.67 -21.80
N SER A 542 -6.64 49.98 -21.97
CA SER A 542 -5.55 49.23 -21.31
C SER A 542 -5.73 49.24 -19.79
N ILE A 543 -6.01 50.40 -19.20
CA ILE A 543 -6.23 50.56 -17.76
C ILE A 543 -7.40 49.69 -17.29
N LEU A 544 -8.54 49.74 -17.98
CA LEU A 544 -9.74 49.00 -17.60
C LEU A 544 -9.55 47.48 -17.78
N GLU A 545 -8.87 47.03 -18.84
CA GLU A 545 -8.52 45.62 -19.02
C GLU A 545 -7.65 45.11 -17.87
N LYS A 546 -6.64 45.88 -17.47
CA LYS A 546 -5.76 45.51 -16.36
C LYS A 546 -6.48 45.59 -15.01
N ALA A 547 -7.33 46.59 -14.78
CA ALA A 547 -8.16 46.69 -13.59
C ALA A 547 -9.11 45.48 -13.47
N LEU A 548 -9.67 45.03 -14.59
CA LEU A 548 -10.51 43.86 -14.66
C LEU A 548 -9.72 42.56 -14.38
N ASN A 549 -8.44 42.49 -14.77
CA ASN A 549 -7.55 41.37 -14.43
C ASN A 549 -7.16 41.33 -12.94
N GLN A 550 -7.36 42.41 -12.18
CA GLN A 550 -7.15 42.43 -10.74
C GLN A 550 -8.35 41.91 -9.93
N VAL A 551 -9.52 41.73 -10.56
CA VAL A 551 -10.73 41.25 -9.86
C VAL A 551 -10.57 39.77 -9.54
N THR A 552 -10.62 39.41 -8.26
CA THR A 552 -10.45 38.02 -7.84
C THR A 552 -11.73 37.19 -8.04
N PRO A 553 -11.63 35.86 -8.17
CA PRO A 553 -12.80 34.98 -8.26
C PRO A 553 -13.76 35.10 -7.06
N GLU A 554 -13.25 35.44 -5.88
CA GLU A 554 -14.03 35.70 -4.67
C GLU A 554 -14.85 36.98 -4.80
N GLN A 555 -14.23 38.07 -5.26
CA GLN A 555 -14.91 39.36 -5.49
C GLN A 555 -15.98 39.23 -6.58
N GLU A 556 -15.67 38.57 -7.68
CA GLU A 556 -16.64 38.27 -8.74
C GLU A 556 -17.84 37.48 -8.19
N ARG A 557 -17.59 36.46 -7.36
CA ARG A 557 -18.65 35.65 -6.73
C ARG A 557 -19.48 36.46 -5.73
N GLU A 558 -18.88 37.35 -4.96
CA GLU A 558 -19.58 38.24 -4.03
C GLU A 558 -20.51 39.20 -4.76
N ILE A 559 -20.05 39.82 -5.86
CA ILE A 559 -20.88 40.69 -6.71
C ILE A 559 -22.02 39.87 -7.30
N TYR A 560 -21.71 38.71 -7.88
CA TYR A 560 -22.72 37.84 -8.48
C TYR A 560 -23.81 37.46 -7.48
N ASN A 561 -23.45 36.95 -6.29
CA ASN A 561 -24.40 36.48 -5.28
C ASN A 561 -25.26 37.59 -4.68
N ARG A 562 -24.77 38.83 -4.66
CA ARG A 562 -25.54 39.99 -4.16
C ARG A 562 -26.75 40.28 -5.04
N TRP A 563 -26.58 40.17 -6.34
CA TRP A 563 -27.60 40.52 -7.33
C TRP A 563 -28.39 39.31 -7.82
N ILE A 564 -27.71 38.18 -7.99
CA ILE A 564 -28.28 36.93 -8.46
C ILE A 564 -28.48 36.04 -7.24
N GLN A 565 -29.61 36.23 -6.56
CA GLN A 565 -30.05 35.29 -5.54
C GLN A 565 -30.37 33.97 -6.21
N LEU A 566 -29.44 33.01 -6.13
CA LEU A 566 -29.74 31.60 -6.34
C LEU A 566 -30.73 31.19 -5.25
N GLU A 567 -32.03 31.35 -5.52
CA GLU A 567 -32.96 30.36 -4.98
C GLU A 567 -32.52 29.06 -5.64
N LEU A 568 -31.80 28.24 -4.86
CA LEU A 568 -31.78 26.80 -5.10
C LEU A 568 -33.24 26.37 -5.05
N VAL A 569 -33.92 26.48 -6.19
CA VAL A 569 -35.13 25.74 -6.46
C VAL A 569 -34.67 24.30 -6.60
N ASN A 570 -34.35 23.69 -5.46
CA ASN A 570 -34.38 22.26 -5.28
C ASN A 570 -35.86 21.86 -5.39
N LYS A 571 -36.40 21.92 -6.61
CA LYS A 571 -37.53 21.10 -7.04
C LYS A 571 -37.04 19.67 -7.27
N THR A 572 -36.17 19.16 -6.41
CA THR A 572 -36.10 17.74 -6.21
C THR A 572 -37.23 17.43 -5.26
N ASP A 573 -38.40 17.14 -5.83
CA ASP A 573 -39.55 16.67 -5.09
C ASP A 573 -39.06 15.52 -4.21
N LEU A 574 -38.99 15.74 -2.88
CA LEU A 574 -38.48 14.74 -1.94
C LEU A 574 -39.26 13.44 -2.09
N LYS A 575 -40.52 13.49 -2.57
CA LYS A 575 -41.29 12.29 -2.94
C LYS A 575 -40.72 11.53 -4.13
N GLN A 576 -40.16 12.20 -5.15
CA GLN A 576 -39.51 11.55 -6.30
C GLN A 576 -38.14 10.97 -5.94
N ILE A 577 -37.34 11.67 -5.14
CA ILE A 577 -36.10 11.09 -4.61
C ILE A 577 -36.42 9.88 -3.73
N PHE A 578 -37.40 10.02 -2.85
CA PHE A 578 -37.79 8.93 -1.96
C PHE A 578 -38.39 7.74 -2.73
N SER A 579 -39.16 7.97 -3.80
CA SER A 579 -39.68 6.90 -4.65
C SER A 579 -38.59 6.19 -5.46
N LEU A 580 -37.52 6.91 -5.82
CA LEU A 580 -36.34 6.32 -6.46
C LEU A 580 -35.48 5.53 -5.46
N ILE A 581 -35.25 6.04 -4.25
CA ILE A 581 -34.29 5.44 -3.30
C ILE A 581 -34.91 4.28 -2.50
N TRP A 582 -36.19 4.36 -2.14
CA TRP A 582 -36.83 3.38 -1.24
C TRP A 582 -36.78 1.91 -1.74
N PRO A 583 -36.96 1.59 -3.03
CA PRO A 583 -36.80 0.22 -3.54
C PRO A 583 -35.39 -0.33 -3.31
N TYR A 584 -34.36 0.51 -3.48
CA TYR A 584 -32.96 0.11 -3.25
C TYR A 584 -32.65 -0.04 -1.75
N LEU A 585 -33.23 0.82 -0.90
CA LEU A 585 -33.15 0.67 0.56
C LEU A 585 -33.79 -0.63 1.05
N LEU A 586 -34.96 -1.00 0.52
CA LEU A 586 -35.61 -2.28 0.80
C LEU A 586 -34.78 -3.46 0.28
N GLY A 587 -34.20 -3.35 -0.91
CA GLY A 587 -33.28 -4.35 -1.45
C GLY A 587 -32.03 -4.52 -0.57
N LEU A 588 -31.44 -3.42 -0.11
CA LEU A 588 -30.29 -3.43 0.80
C LEU A 588 -30.63 -4.04 2.16
N LEU A 589 -31.77 -3.68 2.75
CA LEU A 589 -32.26 -4.29 4.00
C LEU A 589 -32.52 -5.79 3.82
N GLY A 590 -33.08 -6.21 2.68
CA GLY A 590 -33.24 -7.61 2.33
C GLY A 590 -31.90 -8.35 2.21
N MET A 591 -30.90 -7.74 1.56
CA MET A 591 -29.54 -8.31 1.46
C MET A 591 -28.85 -8.39 2.82
N ILE A 592 -28.98 -7.37 3.67
CA ILE A 592 -28.45 -7.38 5.04
C ILE A 592 -29.14 -8.48 5.86
N GLY A 593 -30.47 -8.62 5.72
CA GLY A 593 -31.23 -9.68 6.37
C GLY A 593 -30.83 -11.08 5.90
N LEU A 594 -30.64 -11.28 4.59
CA LEU A 594 -30.15 -12.53 4.02
C LEU A 594 -28.72 -12.83 4.44
N TRP A 595 -27.86 -11.81 4.52
CA TRP A 595 -26.49 -11.95 5.00
C TRP A 595 -26.44 -12.29 6.49
N ALA A 596 -27.23 -11.59 7.32
CA ALA A 596 -27.37 -11.89 8.74
C ALA A 596 -27.93 -13.29 8.96
N PHE A 597 -28.95 -13.69 8.18
CA PHE A 597 -29.48 -15.05 8.19
C PHE A 597 -28.44 -16.07 7.75
N TYR A 598 -27.66 -15.78 6.71
CA TYR A 598 -26.58 -16.64 6.24
C TYR A 598 -25.48 -16.80 7.30
N VAL A 599 -25.04 -15.71 7.93
CA VAL A 599 -24.06 -15.73 9.02
C VAL A 599 -24.61 -16.49 10.22
N PHE A 600 -25.87 -16.27 10.60
CA PHE A 600 -26.54 -16.99 11.67
C PHE A 600 -26.62 -18.48 11.36
N TYR A 601 -27.08 -18.85 10.15
CA TYR A 601 -27.15 -20.22 9.67
C TYR A 601 -25.76 -20.89 9.67
N GLN A 602 -24.73 -20.19 9.21
CA GLN A 602 -23.36 -20.69 9.21
C GLN A 602 -22.80 -20.85 10.62
N THR A 603 -23.14 -19.94 11.54
CA THR A 603 -22.74 -20.02 12.94
C THR A 603 -23.41 -21.22 13.62
N GLN A 604 -24.71 -21.41 13.43
CA GLN A 604 -25.45 -22.57 13.94
C GLN A 604 -24.94 -23.88 13.35
N LYS A 605 -24.70 -23.91 12.04
CA LYS A 605 -24.10 -25.06 11.35
C LYS A 605 -22.71 -25.36 11.89
N SER A 606 -21.88 -24.34 12.12
CA SER A 606 -20.55 -24.52 12.71
C SER A 606 -20.64 -25.06 14.13
N GLN A 607 -21.56 -24.56 14.96
CA GLN A 607 -21.75 -25.06 16.32
C GLN A 607 -22.19 -26.52 16.33
N LEU A 608 -23.13 -26.90 15.47
CA LEU A 608 -23.57 -28.30 15.33
C LEU A 608 -22.44 -29.20 14.80
N LEU A 609 -21.67 -28.74 13.80
CA LEU A 609 -20.52 -29.48 13.28
C LEU A 609 -19.42 -29.61 14.34
N THR A 610 -19.17 -28.58 15.15
CA THR A 610 -18.22 -28.66 16.26
C THR A 610 -18.72 -29.60 17.35
N GLN A 611 -20.02 -29.59 17.69
CA GLN A 611 -20.58 -30.56 18.64
C GLN A 611 -20.49 -32.00 18.13
N LEU A 612 -20.81 -32.24 16.85
CA LEU A 612 -20.65 -33.56 16.23
C LEU A 612 -19.16 -33.95 16.12
N ALA A 613 -18.27 -32.99 15.88
CA ALA A 613 -16.84 -33.21 15.88
C ALA A 613 -16.34 -33.51 17.29
N ASP A 614 -16.79 -32.80 18.31
CA ASP A 614 -16.42 -33.00 19.71
C ASP A 614 -16.97 -34.32 20.26
N GLU A 615 -18.18 -34.73 19.89
CA GLU A 615 -18.70 -36.06 20.20
C GLU A 615 -17.89 -37.15 19.48
N LYS A 616 -17.56 -36.95 18.20
CA LYS A 616 -16.70 -37.88 17.47
C LYS A 616 -15.29 -37.92 18.02
N ILE A 617 -14.72 -36.78 18.43
CA ILE A 617 -13.38 -36.66 19.00
C ILE A 617 -13.37 -37.27 20.40
N LYS A 618 -14.37 -37.02 21.26
CA LYS A 618 -14.51 -37.71 22.55
C LYS A 618 -14.71 -39.20 22.38
N GLY A 619 -15.54 -39.62 21.42
CA GLY A 619 -15.72 -41.02 21.07
C GLY A 619 -14.43 -41.67 20.54
N ALA A 620 -13.69 -40.99 19.67
CA ALA A 620 -12.42 -41.43 19.13
C ALA A 620 -11.32 -41.44 20.19
N LEU A 621 -11.29 -40.45 21.10
CA LEU A 621 -10.35 -40.36 22.21
C LEU A 621 -10.61 -41.47 23.21
N ASN A 622 -11.86 -41.72 23.59
CA ASN A 622 -12.22 -42.84 24.46
C ASN A 622 -11.87 -44.19 23.80
N LYS A 623 -12.12 -44.34 22.49
CA LYS A 623 -11.71 -45.53 21.72
C LYS A 623 -10.20 -45.66 21.62
N ALA A 624 -9.47 -44.57 21.42
CA ALA A 624 -8.01 -44.55 21.35
C ALA A 624 -7.38 -44.85 22.72
N GLN A 625 -7.91 -44.29 23.80
CA GLN A 625 -7.50 -44.60 25.17
C GLN A 625 -7.82 -46.05 25.54
N ALA A 626 -9.00 -46.56 25.17
CA ALA A 626 -9.35 -47.96 25.35
C ALA A 626 -8.45 -48.88 24.51
N ALA A 627 -8.15 -48.51 23.26
CA ALA A 627 -7.23 -49.25 22.40
C ALA A 627 -5.79 -49.19 22.90
N GLU A 628 -5.34 -48.06 23.45
CA GLU A 628 -4.02 -47.91 24.05
C GLU A 628 -3.91 -48.72 25.34
N GLN A 629 -4.93 -48.68 26.20
CA GLN A 629 -5.01 -49.56 27.37
C GLN A 629 -5.02 -51.03 26.96
N GLN A 630 -5.82 -51.39 25.95
CA GLN A 630 -5.89 -52.75 25.43
C GLN A 630 -4.56 -53.18 24.80
N LEU A 631 -3.87 -52.31 24.06
CA LEU A 631 -2.56 -52.58 23.49
C LEU A 631 -1.50 -52.70 24.58
N ASN A 632 -1.56 -51.89 25.63
CA ASN A 632 -0.63 -51.99 26.76
C ASN A 632 -0.88 -53.25 27.57
N LEU A 633 -2.15 -53.60 27.82
CA LEU A 633 -2.54 -54.89 28.40
C LEU A 633 -2.09 -56.04 27.51
N GLU A 634 -2.28 -55.95 26.20
CA GLU A 634 -1.86 -56.99 25.25
C GLU A 634 -0.35 -57.10 25.19
N LYS A 635 0.40 -55.98 25.17
CA LYS A 635 1.87 -55.98 25.27
C LYS A 635 2.33 -56.57 26.59
N GLN A 636 1.69 -56.23 27.70
CA GLN A 636 1.98 -56.81 29.01
C GLN A 636 1.65 -58.31 29.02
N HIS A 637 0.53 -58.73 28.45
CA HIS A 637 0.17 -60.13 28.28
C HIS A 637 1.16 -60.87 27.38
N ARG A 638 1.59 -60.28 26.27
CA ARG A 638 2.59 -60.85 25.35
C ARG A 638 3.95 -60.94 26.01
N GLN A 639 4.39 -59.90 26.72
CA GLN A 639 5.64 -59.91 27.48
C GLN A 639 5.59 -60.87 28.66
N ALA A 640 4.46 -60.96 29.35
CA ALA A 640 4.24 -61.91 30.43
C ALA A 640 4.21 -63.34 29.89
N GLN A 641 3.54 -63.60 28.76
CA GLN A 641 3.56 -64.88 28.07
C GLN A 641 4.98 -65.23 27.60
N ALA A 642 5.70 -64.33 26.94
CA ALA A 642 7.08 -64.58 26.51
C ALA A 642 8.01 -64.86 27.70
N LYS A 643 7.90 -64.09 28.78
CA LYS A 643 8.64 -64.36 30.03
C LYS A 643 8.23 -65.68 30.68
N PHE A 644 6.94 -65.99 30.70
CA PHE A 644 6.39 -67.24 31.23
C PHE A 644 6.86 -68.44 30.41
N PHE A 645 6.88 -68.36 29.08
CA PHE A 645 7.38 -69.42 28.21
C PHE A 645 8.89 -69.57 28.28
N ALA A 646 9.65 -68.47 28.36
CA ALA A 646 11.10 -68.53 28.58
C ALA A 646 11.42 -69.18 29.94
N MET A 647 10.66 -68.81 30.98
CA MET A 647 10.74 -69.44 32.31
C MET A 647 10.37 -70.92 32.25
N ILE A 648 9.21 -71.28 31.67
CA ILE A 648 8.77 -72.68 31.50
C ILE A 648 9.78 -73.48 30.71
N THR A 649 10.40 -72.91 29.69
CA THR A 649 11.41 -73.62 28.90
C THR A 649 12.61 -73.99 29.78
N HIS A 650 13.08 -73.07 30.61
CA HIS A 650 14.15 -73.33 31.56
C HIS A 650 13.72 -74.37 32.63
N GLU A 651 12.50 -74.22 33.15
CA GLU A 651 11.88 -75.10 34.16
C GLU A 651 11.51 -76.48 33.62
N LEU A 652 11.27 -76.67 32.31
CA LEU A 652 11.03 -77.96 31.67
C LEU A 652 12.33 -78.62 31.22
N LYS A 653 13.30 -77.84 30.76
CA LYS A 653 14.62 -78.34 30.37
C LYS A 653 15.31 -79.03 31.54
N THR A 654 15.17 -78.48 32.74
CA THR A 654 15.78 -79.01 33.97
C THR A 654 15.29 -80.43 34.32
N PRO A 655 13.98 -80.70 34.52
CA PRO A 655 13.47 -82.03 34.81
C PRO A 655 13.64 -82.99 33.63
N VAL A 656 13.53 -82.54 32.38
CA VAL A 656 13.81 -83.39 31.20
C VAL A 656 15.28 -83.83 31.20
N SER A 657 16.22 -82.93 31.49
CA SER A 657 17.65 -83.25 31.60
C SER A 657 17.94 -84.16 32.79
N MET A 658 17.21 -84.02 33.90
CA MET A 658 17.30 -84.94 35.04
C MET A 658 16.76 -86.33 34.71
N ILE A 659 15.64 -86.43 33.97
CA ILE A 659 15.10 -87.71 33.51
C ILE A 659 16.11 -88.39 32.59
N ASP A 660 16.66 -87.67 31.62
CA ASP A 660 17.67 -88.23 30.71
C ASP A 660 18.93 -88.67 31.48
N GLY A 661 19.43 -87.85 32.42
CA GLY A 661 20.58 -88.20 33.26
C GLY A 661 20.33 -89.38 34.20
N ALA A 662 19.14 -89.48 34.80
CA ALA A 662 18.73 -90.61 35.62
C ALA A 662 18.60 -91.90 34.79
N LEU A 663 18.03 -91.82 33.59
CA LEU A 663 18.00 -92.93 32.64
C LEU A 663 19.40 -93.36 32.23
N GLN A 664 20.31 -92.41 31.98
CA GLN A 664 21.70 -92.69 31.65
C GLN A 664 22.44 -93.38 32.80
N SER A 665 22.18 -92.94 34.04
CA SER A 665 22.74 -93.54 35.25
C SER A 665 22.19 -94.95 35.50
N LEU A 666 20.88 -95.17 35.31
CA LEU A 666 20.26 -96.49 35.38
C LEU A 666 20.81 -97.43 34.30
N SER A 667 20.97 -96.94 33.07
CA SER A 667 21.59 -97.72 31.97
C SER A 667 23.02 -98.16 32.30
N LEU A 668 23.78 -97.37 33.08
CA LEU A 668 25.14 -97.70 33.50
C LEU A 668 25.20 -98.64 34.71
N LEU A 669 24.25 -98.53 35.64
CA LEU A 669 24.23 -99.28 36.91
C LEU A 669 23.57 -100.65 36.82
N THR A 670 22.68 -100.88 35.84
CA THR A 670 22.07 -102.18 35.56
C THR A 670 22.38 -102.64 34.14
N PRO A 671 23.53 -103.29 33.88
CA PRO A 671 23.95 -103.67 32.52
C PRO A 671 23.13 -104.82 31.90
N SER A 672 22.36 -105.55 32.71
CA SER A 672 21.51 -106.65 32.27
C SER A 672 20.10 -106.46 32.83
N VAL A 673 19.30 -105.68 32.12
CA VAL A 673 17.88 -105.47 32.44
C VAL A 673 17.03 -106.42 31.60
N GLU A 674 15.91 -106.90 32.14
CA GLU A 674 14.96 -107.72 31.38
C GLU A 674 14.51 -106.97 30.10
N PRO A 675 14.43 -107.62 28.93
CA PRO A 675 14.21 -106.93 27.64
C PRO A 675 12.96 -106.05 27.57
N GLU A 676 11.99 -106.33 28.42
CA GLU A 676 10.74 -105.58 28.51
C GLU A 676 10.87 -104.25 29.29
N VAL A 677 11.86 -104.16 30.20
CA VAL A 677 12.20 -102.94 30.95
C VAL A 677 13.08 -102.02 30.10
N GLU A 678 14.04 -102.57 29.34
CA GLU A 678 14.89 -101.81 28.41
C GLU A 678 14.06 -101.06 27.35
N LYS A 679 13.06 -101.74 26.76
CA LYS A 679 12.12 -101.12 25.83
C LYS A 679 11.33 -99.96 26.44
N ARG A 680 11.04 -100.02 27.75
CA ARG A 680 10.35 -98.94 28.45
C ARG A 680 11.29 -97.75 28.68
N TYR A 681 12.55 -97.99 29.06
CA TYR A 681 13.55 -96.92 29.16
C TYR A 681 13.75 -96.17 27.85
N ASP A 682 13.91 -96.89 26.74
CA ASP A 682 14.05 -96.26 25.42
C ASP A 682 12.81 -95.48 24.99
N ARG A 683 11.61 -95.93 25.37
CA ARG A 683 10.38 -95.16 25.13
C ARG A 683 10.36 -93.85 25.92
N ILE A 684 10.75 -93.87 27.20
CA ILE A 684 10.79 -92.67 28.04
C ILE A 684 11.86 -91.70 27.52
N ARG A 685 13.05 -92.20 27.16
CA ARG A 685 14.14 -91.39 26.62
C ARG A 685 13.75 -90.69 25.31
N ARG A 686 13.10 -91.41 24.39
CA ARG A 686 12.58 -90.82 23.14
C ARG A 686 11.49 -89.79 23.40
N ALA A 687 10.62 -89.99 24.38
CA ALA A 687 9.60 -89.01 24.75
C ALA A 687 10.23 -87.73 25.32
N ALA A 688 11.25 -87.85 26.18
CA ALA A 688 12.00 -86.73 26.75
C ALA A 688 12.73 -85.90 25.68
N ASN A 689 13.46 -86.56 24.76
CA ASN A 689 14.15 -85.88 23.66
C ASN A 689 13.17 -85.20 22.69
N ARG A 690 12.01 -85.82 22.44
CA ARG A 690 10.96 -85.23 21.60
C ARG A 690 10.40 -83.94 22.22
N ILE A 691 10.21 -83.87 23.53
CA ILE A 691 9.77 -82.65 24.22
C ILE A 691 10.83 -81.54 24.07
N ASN A 692 12.10 -81.87 24.19
CA ASN A 692 13.18 -80.90 24.08
C ASN A 692 13.28 -80.30 22.66
N ASP A 693 13.18 -81.14 21.62
CA ASP A 693 13.18 -80.69 20.21
C ASP A 693 11.96 -79.80 19.91
N LEU A 694 10.77 -80.17 20.41
CA LEU A 694 9.56 -79.37 20.26
C LEU A 694 9.70 -77.96 20.83
N VAL A 695 10.28 -77.85 22.02
CA VAL A 695 10.52 -76.56 22.69
C VAL A 695 11.54 -75.71 21.93
N GLN A 696 12.63 -76.32 21.44
CA GLN A 696 13.64 -75.60 20.65
C GLN A 696 13.09 -75.07 19.32
N ARG A 697 12.30 -75.88 18.60
CA ARG A 697 11.70 -75.45 17.32
C ARG A 697 10.70 -74.30 17.50
N PHE A 698 9.94 -74.31 18.60
CA PHE A 698 8.99 -73.24 18.92
C PHE A 698 9.70 -71.90 19.22
N LEU A 699 10.81 -71.95 19.97
CA LEU A 699 11.62 -70.75 20.25
C LEU A 699 12.31 -70.18 19.01
N GLN A 700 12.69 -71.03 18.05
CA GLN A 700 13.28 -70.55 16.79
C GLN A 700 12.25 -69.89 15.87
N GLN A 701 11.01 -70.37 15.86
CA GLN A 701 9.91 -69.70 15.14
C GLN A 701 9.73 -68.26 15.62
N ASP A 702 9.63 -68.07 16.94
CA ASP A 702 9.37 -66.75 17.54
C ASP A 702 10.48 -65.74 17.18
N ARG A 703 11.74 -66.20 17.07
CA ARG A 703 12.87 -65.36 16.63
C ARG A 703 12.87 -65.00 15.14
N LEU A 704 12.34 -65.87 14.28
CA LEU A 704 12.26 -65.64 12.81
C LEU A 704 10.97 -64.89 12.41
N GLU A 705 10.08 -64.60 13.36
CA GLU A 705 8.90 -63.75 13.15
C GLU A 705 9.18 -62.26 13.37
N ASP A 706 10.30 -61.91 13.99
CA ASP A 706 10.71 -60.53 14.18
C ASP A 706 11.31 -59.94 12.89
N ASN A 707 10.78 -58.81 12.42
CA ASN A 707 11.12 -58.20 11.12
C ASN A 707 12.55 -57.58 11.06
N GLN A 708 13.38 -57.84 12.06
CA GLN A 708 14.73 -57.30 12.24
C GLN A 708 15.82 -58.38 12.23
N PHE A 709 15.53 -59.60 11.75
CA PHE A 709 16.53 -60.67 11.72
C PHE A 709 17.63 -60.37 10.68
N GLU A 710 18.85 -60.12 11.14
CA GLU A 710 20.02 -59.85 10.29
C GLU A 710 20.72 -61.16 9.86
N LEU A 711 20.98 -61.33 8.57
CA LEU A 711 21.66 -62.51 8.02
C LEU A 711 23.19 -62.42 8.17
N ASN A 712 23.81 -63.52 8.60
CA ASN A 712 25.26 -63.66 8.67
C ASN A 712 25.81 -64.29 7.38
N ILE A 713 25.83 -63.52 6.30
CA ILE A 713 26.25 -63.97 4.96
C ILE A 713 27.76 -64.17 4.91
N ARG A 714 28.22 -65.43 4.77
CA ARG A 714 29.63 -65.80 4.65
C ARG A 714 29.84 -67.01 3.73
N PRO A 715 31.04 -67.20 3.14
CA PRO A 715 31.33 -68.37 2.32
C PRO A 715 31.42 -69.66 3.17
N PHE A 716 30.86 -70.77 2.69
CA PHE A 716 30.93 -72.09 3.30
C PHE A 716 30.85 -73.21 2.24
N ALA A 717 31.42 -74.38 2.54
CA ALA A 717 31.30 -75.56 1.68
C ALA A 717 30.02 -76.34 2.01
N LEU A 718 29.15 -76.57 1.02
CA LEU A 718 27.87 -77.26 1.23
C LEU A 718 28.06 -78.68 1.75
N LYS A 719 29.07 -79.39 1.24
CA LYS A 719 29.37 -80.75 1.66
C LYS A 719 29.62 -80.83 3.16
N GLY A 720 30.33 -79.85 3.73
CA GLY A 720 30.57 -79.80 5.17
C GLY A 720 29.30 -79.63 6.01
N ILE A 721 28.33 -78.84 5.52
CA ILE A 721 27.02 -78.72 6.18
C ILE A 721 26.24 -80.03 6.07
N LEU A 722 26.25 -80.68 4.89
CA LEU A 722 25.57 -81.96 4.71
C LEU A 722 26.15 -83.03 5.61
N ASP A 723 27.48 -83.13 5.72
CA ASP A 723 28.14 -84.08 6.62
C ASP A 723 27.71 -83.86 8.09
N ASN A 724 27.56 -82.61 8.53
CA ASN A 724 27.03 -82.29 9.87
C ASN A 724 25.58 -82.76 10.05
N VAL A 725 24.71 -82.48 9.09
CA VAL A 725 23.29 -82.89 9.15
C VAL A 725 23.16 -84.41 9.14
N VAL A 726 23.94 -85.12 8.31
CA VAL A 726 23.91 -86.58 8.22
C VAL A 726 24.40 -87.23 9.52
N ASN A 727 25.42 -86.68 10.17
CA ASN A 727 25.93 -87.21 11.43
C ASN A 727 24.94 -87.02 12.59
N TYR A 728 24.06 -86.02 12.52
CA TYR A 728 23.11 -85.70 13.59
C TYR A 728 21.89 -86.64 13.61
N TYR A 729 21.48 -87.17 12.46
CA TYR A 729 20.40 -88.15 12.37
C TYR A 729 20.98 -89.58 12.27
N PRO A 730 20.54 -90.54 13.11
CA PRO A 730 20.89 -91.94 12.93
C PRO A 730 20.09 -92.51 11.74
N LEU A 731 20.44 -92.07 10.54
CA LEU A 731 19.75 -92.45 9.31
C LEU A 731 20.12 -93.90 9.01
N GLN A 732 19.14 -94.79 9.02
CA GLN A 732 19.31 -96.14 8.46
C GLN A 732 19.49 -96.13 6.92
N ARG A 733 19.47 -94.95 6.28
CA ARG A 733 19.43 -94.76 4.83
C ARG A 733 20.68 -94.04 4.32
N LYS A 734 21.15 -94.43 3.13
CA LYS A 734 22.25 -93.76 2.45
C LYS A 734 21.76 -92.45 1.81
N ILE A 735 22.51 -91.37 2.00
CA ILE A 735 22.36 -90.10 1.27
C ILE A 735 23.43 -90.03 0.20
N GLN A 736 23.07 -89.65 -1.02
CA GLN A 736 24.03 -89.38 -2.09
C GLN A 736 23.99 -87.90 -2.44
N PHE A 737 25.17 -87.27 -2.41
CA PHE A 737 25.34 -85.88 -2.80
C PHE A 737 25.91 -85.80 -4.22
N HIS A 738 25.20 -85.13 -5.12
CA HIS A 738 25.62 -84.84 -6.48
C HIS A 738 25.88 -83.34 -6.64
N ASN A 739 27.13 -82.97 -6.88
CA ASN A 739 27.49 -81.59 -7.20
C ASN A 739 27.72 -81.46 -8.71
N ALA A 740 26.86 -80.69 -9.39
CA ALA A 740 27.00 -80.41 -10.82
C ALA A 740 27.97 -79.25 -11.13
N LEU A 741 28.50 -78.60 -10.09
CA LEU A 741 29.34 -77.40 -10.20
C LEU A 741 30.83 -77.71 -9.97
N LYS A 742 31.69 -76.79 -10.42
CA LYS A 742 33.15 -76.87 -10.20
C LYS A 742 33.57 -76.72 -8.73
N SER A 743 32.76 -76.08 -7.90
CA SER A 743 32.99 -75.87 -6.46
C SER A 743 31.67 -75.96 -5.70
N ASP A 744 31.70 -76.44 -4.46
CA ASP A 744 30.56 -76.46 -3.53
C ASP A 744 30.62 -75.30 -2.52
N LEU A 745 31.39 -74.25 -2.79
CA LEU A 745 31.49 -73.07 -1.94
C LEU A 745 30.35 -72.08 -2.22
N LEU A 746 29.38 -71.98 -1.31
CA LEU A 746 28.26 -71.04 -1.40
C LEU A 746 28.46 -69.85 -0.45
N VAL A 747 27.81 -68.72 -0.76
CA VAL A 747 27.78 -67.51 0.08
C VAL A 747 26.35 -67.27 0.55
N ALA A 748 26.04 -67.66 1.78
CA ALA A 748 24.75 -67.46 2.45
C ALA A 748 24.95 -67.53 3.98
N ASP A 749 23.89 -67.58 4.79
CA ASP A 749 24.00 -67.85 6.23
C ASP A 749 24.13 -69.37 6.49
N PRO A 750 25.29 -69.88 6.91
CA PRO A 750 25.51 -71.33 7.01
C PRO A 750 24.60 -72.00 8.03
N ALA A 751 24.30 -71.34 9.15
CA ALA A 751 23.51 -71.95 10.22
C ALA A 751 22.03 -72.09 9.80
N LEU A 752 21.50 -71.10 9.08
CA LEU A 752 20.14 -71.18 8.55
C LEU A 752 20.03 -72.15 7.38
N ILE A 753 21.05 -72.25 6.51
CA ILE A 753 21.08 -73.26 5.45
C ILE A 753 21.15 -74.68 6.06
N GLU A 754 21.98 -74.90 7.09
CA GLU A 754 22.02 -76.17 7.82
C GLU A 754 20.65 -76.54 8.42
N LEU A 755 19.96 -75.58 9.04
CA LEU A 755 18.63 -75.78 9.58
C LEU A 755 17.59 -76.11 8.49
N ALA A 756 17.62 -75.40 7.35
CA ALA A 756 16.73 -75.66 6.24
C ALA A 756 16.94 -77.08 5.68
N LEU A 757 18.20 -77.47 5.47
CA LEU A 757 18.55 -78.80 4.97
C LEU A 757 18.23 -79.90 5.97
N SER A 758 18.47 -79.68 7.26
CA SER A 758 18.06 -80.60 8.33
C SER A 758 16.55 -80.87 8.30
N ASN A 759 15.71 -79.85 8.09
CA ASN A 759 14.27 -80.04 8.00
C ASN A 759 13.84 -80.76 6.71
N LEU A 760 14.46 -80.45 5.57
CA LEU A 760 14.17 -81.13 4.31
C LEU A 760 14.60 -82.61 4.34
N ILE A 761 15.79 -82.90 4.89
CA ILE A 761 16.33 -84.26 4.99
C ILE A 761 15.56 -85.09 6.03
N ASP A 762 15.18 -84.51 7.17
CA ASP A 762 14.33 -85.18 8.17
C ASP A 762 12.96 -85.54 7.58
N ASN A 763 12.36 -84.65 6.78
CA ASN A 763 11.13 -84.95 6.05
C ASN A 763 11.34 -86.06 5.02
N ALA A 764 12.37 -85.97 4.17
CA ALA A 764 12.70 -87.02 3.20
C ALA A 764 12.94 -88.38 3.87
N HIS A 765 13.58 -88.40 5.05
CA HIS A 765 13.78 -89.60 5.84
C HIS A 765 12.46 -90.18 6.38
N LYS A 766 11.56 -89.34 6.87
CA LYS A 766 10.26 -89.76 7.41
C LYS A 766 9.31 -90.33 6.34
N TYR A 767 9.33 -89.78 5.13
CA TYR A 767 8.28 -90.04 4.13
C TYR A 767 8.70 -90.93 2.96
N SER A 768 9.99 -91.20 2.75
CA SER A 768 10.45 -92.14 1.71
C SER A 768 10.34 -93.62 2.14
N LEU A 769 10.29 -94.55 1.18
CA LEU A 769 10.33 -96.01 1.40
C LEU A 769 11.72 -96.48 1.93
N LEU A 770 11.76 -97.55 2.74
CA LEU A 770 12.92 -97.97 3.56
C LEU A 770 14.19 -98.36 2.78
N ASP A 771 14.06 -98.77 1.51
CA ASP A 771 15.12 -99.33 0.66
C ASP A 771 15.71 -98.34 -0.36
N LYS A 772 15.27 -97.07 -0.34
CA LYS A 772 15.68 -96.04 -1.32
C LYS A 772 16.63 -94.98 -0.72
N VAL A 773 17.52 -94.48 -1.57
CA VAL A 773 18.53 -93.45 -1.27
C VAL A 773 17.88 -92.07 -1.35
N ILE A 774 18.23 -91.16 -0.43
CA ILE A 774 17.84 -89.74 -0.53
C ILE A 774 18.91 -89.03 -1.35
N LEU A 775 18.49 -88.31 -2.39
CA LEU A 775 19.39 -87.60 -3.30
C LEU A 775 19.43 -86.12 -2.92
N VAL A 776 20.63 -85.58 -2.74
CA VAL A 776 20.85 -84.15 -2.59
C VAL A 776 21.65 -83.66 -3.78
N SER A 777 21.16 -82.67 -4.52
CA SER A 777 21.89 -82.08 -5.64
C SER A 777 22.15 -80.59 -5.45
N LEU A 778 23.27 -80.14 -6.01
CA LEU A 778 23.63 -78.73 -6.13
C LEU A 778 23.83 -78.38 -7.60
N GLU A 779 23.02 -77.43 -8.07
CA GLU A 779 23.01 -76.93 -9.46
C GLU A 779 22.97 -75.39 -9.47
N GLU A 780 23.24 -74.80 -10.64
CA GLU A 780 23.07 -73.36 -10.87
C GLU A 780 22.02 -73.07 -11.95
N GLU A 781 21.20 -72.05 -11.70
CA GLU A 781 20.22 -71.54 -12.64
C GLU A 781 20.64 -70.12 -13.05
N VAL A 782 21.10 -69.96 -14.30
CA VAL A 782 21.46 -68.65 -14.87
C VAL A 782 20.23 -68.03 -15.51
N GLN A 783 19.79 -66.89 -14.97
CA GLN A 783 18.75 -66.04 -15.56
C GLN A 783 19.36 -64.74 -16.08
N PRO A 784 18.69 -63.98 -16.98
CA PRO A 784 19.25 -62.79 -17.62
C PRO A 784 19.81 -61.74 -16.64
N ASN A 785 19.25 -61.66 -15.43
CA ASN A 785 19.57 -60.63 -14.44
C ASN A 785 20.18 -61.17 -13.13
N ALA A 786 20.27 -62.49 -12.94
CA ALA A 786 20.78 -63.09 -11.71
C ALA A 786 21.15 -64.57 -11.91
N ILE A 787 22.11 -65.05 -11.13
CA ILE A 787 22.44 -66.47 -11.03
C ILE A 787 21.98 -66.95 -9.66
N TYR A 788 21.39 -68.15 -9.61
CA TYR A 788 20.91 -68.77 -8.37
C TYR A 788 21.58 -70.12 -8.12
N TRP A 789 21.85 -70.41 -6.85
CA TRP A 789 22.13 -71.77 -6.39
C TRP A 789 20.81 -72.50 -6.14
N LEU A 790 20.71 -73.72 -6.67
CA LEU A 790 19.61 -74.64 -6.42
C LEU A 790 20.13 -75.81 -5.58
N ILE A 791 19.64 -75.90 -4.34
CA ILE A 791 19.92 -77.04 -3.47
C ILE A 791 18.64 -77.88 -3.39
N SER A 792 18.66 -79.05 -4.03
CA SER A 792 17.49 -79.91 -4.12
C SER A 792 17.65 -81.15 -3.25
N VAL A 793 16.60 -81.48 -2.49
CA VAL A 793 16.50 -82.73 -1.74
C VAL A 793 15.36 -83.54 -2.34
N ALA A 794 15.69 -84.69 -2.90
CA ALA A 794 14.76 -85.59 -3.55
C ALA A 794 14.61 -86.90 -2.75
N ASP A 795 13.35 -87.28 -2.53
CA ASP A 795 12.94 -88.48 -1.84
C ASP A 795 12.00 -89.33 -2.72
N PHE A 796 11.83 -90.61 -2.40
CA PHE A 796 11.00 -91.56 -3.16
C PHE A 796 9.72 -91.95 -2.41
N GLY A 797 9.06 -90.97 -1.78
CA GLY A 797 7.77 -91.12 -1.08
C GLY A 797 6.53 -91.02 -1.97
N VAL A 798 5.35 -91.04 -1.33
CA VAL A 798 4.00 -91.09 -1.95
C VAL A 798 3.51 -89.77 -2.57
N GLY A 799 4.41 -88.82 -2.84
CA GLY A 799 4.07 -87.53 -3.45
C GLY A 799 3.02 -86.74 -2.64
N LEU A 800 2.54 -85.63 -3.19
CA LEU A 800 1.46 -84.81 -2.61
C LEU A 800 0.44 -84.46 -3.70
N ASP A 801 -0.85 -84.35 -3.33
CA ASP A 801 -1.93 -83.91 -4.24
C ASP A 801 -1.86 -82.41 -4.55
N GLU A 802 -2.34 -81.98 -5.73
CA GLU A 802 -2.35 -80.58 -6.15
C GLU A 802 -3.05 -79.65 -5.13
N SER A 803 -4.15 -80.09 -4.50
CA SER A 803 -4.85 -79.32 -3.46
C SER A 803 -4.10 -79.25 -2.12
N GLN A 804 -3.10 -80.10 -1.90
CA GLN A 804 -2.27 -80.14 -0.70
C GLN A 804 -0.95 -79.37 -0.88
N VAL A 805 -0.59 -79.01 -2.11
CA VAL A 805 0.53 -78.11 -2.39
C VAL A 805 0.19 -76.69 -1.93
N GLU A 806 -1.07 -76.29 -2.06
CA GLU A 806 -1.60 -74.97 -1.67
C GLU A 806 -1.70 -74.87 -0.14
N GLY A 807 -0.63 -74.36 0.50
CA GLY A 807 -0.53 -74.24 1.96
C GLY A 807 0.58 -75.07 2.60
N LEU A 808 1.29 -75.90 1.82
CA LEU A 808 2.36 -76.79 2.29
C LEU A 808 3.44 -76.12 3.15
N PHE A 809 3.65 -74.82 2.93
CA PHE A 809 4.65 -74.03 3.62
C PHE A 809 4.04 -73.02 4.62
N GLU A 810 2.79 -73.20 5.05
CA GLU A 810 2.15 -72.42 6.11
C GLU A 810 2.32 -73.10 7.47
N PRO A 811 2.39 -72.35 8.59
CA PRO A 811 2.70 -72.92 9.89
C PRO A 811 1.58 -73.84 10.39
N TYR A 812 1.97 -74.90 11.09
CA TYR A 812 1.09 -75.92 11.69
C TYR A 812 0.26 -76.75 10.70
N GLN A 813 0.48 -76.61 9.40
CA GLN A 813 -0.20 -77.43 8.42
C GLN A 813 0.48 -78.79 8.25
N ARG A 814 -0.33 -79.84 8.19
CA ARG A 814 0.08 -81.22 7.88
C ARG A 814 -0.79 -81.73 6.73
N GLY A 815 -0.19 -82.46 5.79
CA GLY A 815 -0.95 -83.15 4.74
C GLY A 815 -1.94 -84.14 5.34
N GLN A 816 -3.21 -84.07 4.95
CA GLN A 816 -4.32 -84.78 5.62
C GLN A 816 -4.29 -86.32 5.45
N ASN A 817 -3.40 -86.89 4.63
CA ASN A 817 -3.35 -88.33 4.33
C ASN A 817 -2.09 -89.06 4.85
N LEU A 818 -1.42 -88.52 5.88
CA LEU A 818 -0.11 -89.01 6.34
C LEU A 818 -0.11 -89.53 7.79
N GLY A 819 -1.08 -90.38 8.16
CA GLY A 819 -1.09 -91.28 9.33
C GLY A 819 -0.46 -90.79 10.65
N ASP A 820 0.05 -91.75 11.44
CA ASP A 820 0.61 -91.57 12.79
C ASP A 820 2.05 -91.01 12.82
N ILE A 821 2.54 -90.46 11.70
CA ILE A 821 3.93 -89.97 11.61
C ILE A 821 4.07 -88.67 12.43
N PRO A 822 4.93 -88.64 13.46
CA PRO A 822 5.00 -87.50 14.38
C PRO A 822 5.67 -86.27 13.74
N GLY A 823 4.96 -85.13 13.73
CA GLY A 823 5.47 -83.83 13.30
C GLY A 823 4.52 -82.67 13.63
N VAL A 824 5.07 -81.46 13.82
CA VAL A 824 4.30 -80.25 14.23
C VAL A 824 3.88 -79.37 13.05
N GLY A 825 4.36 -79.68 11.83
CA GLY A 825 4.02 -78.87 10.64
C GLY A 825 4.75 -77.52 10.56
N LEU A 826 5.84 -77.33 11.32
CA LEU A 826 6.62 -76.08 11.29
C LEU A 826 7.86 -76.13 10.38
N GLY A 827 8.36 -77.32 10.06
CA GLY A 827 9.65 -77.48 9.37
C GLY A 827 9.67 -76.84 7.97
N LEU A 828 8.65 -77.08 7.14
CA LEU A 828 8.60 -76.50 5.79
C LEU A 828 8.32 -75.00 5.82
N TYR A 829 7.51 -74.52 6.76
CA TYR A 829 7.32 -73.08 6.99
C TYR A 829 8.65 -72.38 7.28
N LEU A 830 9.49 -72.97 8.15
CA LEU A 830 10.83 -72.45 8.43
C LEU A 830 11.71 -72.43 7.18
N VAL A 831 11.69 -73.48 6.35
CA VAL A 831 12.44 -73.51 5.09
C VAL A 831 12.01 -72.37 4.15
N LYS A 832 10.70 -72.13 3.98
CA LYS A 832 10.18 -71.01 3.17
C LYS A 832 10.61 -69.66 3.71
N LYS A 833 10.56 -69.47 5.03
CA LYS A 833 11.03 -68.25 5.70
C LYS A 833 12.52 -68.02 5.46
N ILE A 834 13.35 -69.05 5.65
CA ILE A 834 14.80 -68.98 5.42
C ILE A 834 15.11 -68.63 3.96
N ALA A 835 14.41 -69.24 3.00
CA ALA A 835 14.55 -68.93 1.59
C ALA A 835 14.24 -67.45 1.30
N LYS A 836 13.10 -66.95 1.81
CA LYS A 836 12.69 -65.55 1.66
C LYS A 836 13.67 -64.57 2.28
N LEU A 837 14.22 -64.88 3.47
CA LEU A 837 15.23 -64.02 4.11
C LEU A 837 16.45 -63.86 3.20
N HIS A 838 16.89 -64.94 2.56
CA HIS A 838 17.99 -64.92 1.58
C HIS A 838 17.62 -64.31 0.22
N GLY A 839 16.42 -63.72 0.08
CA GLY A 839 15.93 -63.17 -1.20
C GLY A 839 15.61 -64.25 -2.26
N GLY A 840 15.47 -65.50 -1.82
CA GLY A 840 15.17 -66.65 -2.64
C GLY A 840 13.77 -67.21 -2.41
N GLU A 841 13.55 -68.43 -2.88
CA GLU A 841 12.28 -69.15 -2.73
C GLU A 841 12.50 -70.64 -2.55
N VAL A 842 11.46 -71.34 -2.08
CA VAL A 842 11.44 -72.81 -2.03
C VAL A 842 10.42 -73.32 -3.02
N ARG A 843 10.81 -74.33 -3.79
CA ARG A 843 9.99 -74.96 -4.82
C ARG A 843 9.73 -76.42 -4.45
N TYR A 844 8.55 -76.90 -4.79
CA TYR A 844 8.18 -78.29 -4.70
C TYR A 844 7.87 -78.82 -6.10
N GLN A 845 8.38 -80.01 -6.43
CA GLN A 845 8.10 -80.72 -7.68
C GLN A 845 7.91 -82.21 -7.37
N SER A 846 7.02 -82.86 -8.12
CA SER A 846 6.86 -84.32 -8.13
C SER A 846 6.45 -84.74 -9.54
N GLN A 847 7.00 -85.85 -10.05
CA GLN A 847 6.70 -86.31 -11.41
C GLN A 847 5.43 -87.18 -11.49
N ASP A 848 4.91 -87.71 -10.37
CA ASP A 848 3.60 -88.37 -10.17
C ASP A 848 3.48 -88.80 -8.68
N ARG A 849 2.26 -89.01 -8.17
CA ARG A 849 1.94 -89.43 -6.79
C ARG A 849 2.78 -90.62 -6.29
N SER A 850 3.26 -91.53 -7.14
CA SER A 850 4.02 -92.71 -6.71
C SER A 850 5.52 -92.64 -6.94
N LYS A 851 6.06 -91.51 -7.40
CA LYS A 851 7.45 -91.40 -7.91
C LYS A 851 8.37 -90.47 -7.11
N GLY A 852 7.94 -90.03 -5.92
CA GLY A 852 8.77 -89.23 -5.03
C GLY A 852 8.55 -87.72 -5.10
N SER A 853 9.27 -87.00 -4.25
CA SER A 853 9.12 -85.56 -4.02
C SER A 853 10.48 -84.87 -4.08
N ILE A 854 10.54 -83.72 -4.75
CA ILE A 854 11.74 -82.89 -4.86
C ILE A 854 11.45 -81.52 -4.26
N PHE A 855 12.17 -81.18 -3.20
CA PHE A 855 12.16 -79.86 -2.60
C PHE A 855 13.42 -79.11 -2.96
N THR A 856 13.29 -77.97 -3.61
CA THR A 856 14.42 -77.16 -4.09
C THR A 856 14.46 -75.83 -3.36
N LEU A 857 15.54 -75.61 -2.61
CA LEU A 857 15.86 -74.32 -2.02
C LEU A 857 16.64 -73.50 -3.06
N LYS A 858 16.03 -72.41 -3.54
CA LYS A 858 16.61 -71.50 -4.53
C LYS A 858 17.10 -70.23 -3.84
N ILE A 859 18.40 -69.92 -3.92
CA ILE A 859 19.01 -68.74 -3.31
C ILE A 859 19.91 -67.98 -4.30
N PRO A 860 19.92 -66.64 -4.30
CA PRO A 860 20.71 -65.84 -5.24
C PRO A 860 22.22 -65.89 -4.92
N GLN A 861 23.08 -65.89 -5.96
CA GLN A 861 24.55 -65.89 -5.77
C GLN A 861 25.12 -64.53 -5.37
N ASN A 862 24.43 -63.43 -5.69
CA ASN A 862 24.93 -62.06 -5.50
C ASN A 862 24.62 -61.48 -4.11
N LEU A 863 24.54 -62.32 -3.07
CA LEU A 863 24.35 -61.86 -1.71
C LEU A 863 25.57 -61.06 -1.23
N THR A 864 25.31 -59.85 -0.72
CA THR A 864 26.39 -58.96 -0.28
C THR A 864 26.94 -59.45 1.05
N MET A 865 28.25 -59.71 1.13
CA MET A 865 28.87 -60.16 2.38
C MET A 865 28.72 -59.09 3.47
N THR A 866 28.23 -59.50 4.63
CA THR A 866 28.13 -58.63 5.80
C THR A 866 29.56 -58.26 6.22
N ARG A 867 29.98 -57.00 6.06
CA ARG A 867 31.29 -56.54 6.57
C ARG A 867 31.34 -56.86 8.06
N ALA A 868 32.30 -57.68 8.48
CA ALA A 868 32.54 -57.94 9.89
C ALA A 868 32.75 -56.60 10.62
N ARG A 869 31.78 -56.20 11.45
CA ARG A 869 32.04 -55.22 12.49
C ARG A 869 33.04 -55.87 13.44
N LYS A 870 34.16 -55.19 13.71
CA LYS A 870 35.09 -55.56 14.77
C LYS A 870 34.36 -55.66 16.11
#